data_AF-A0A1Y2FT76-F1
#
_entry.id   AF-A0A1Y2FT76-F1
#
_cell.length_a   1.000
_cell.length_b   1.000
_cell.length_c   1.000
_cell.angle_alpha   90.00
_cell.angle_beta   90.00
_cell.angle_gamma   90.00
#
_symmetry.space_group_name_H-M   'P 1'
#
loop_
_entity.id
_entity.type
_entity.pdbx_description
1 polymer ?
#
loop_
_entity_poly.entity_id
_entity_poly.type
_entity_poly.pdbx_seq_one_letter_code
_entity_poly.pdbx_strand_id
1 'polypeptide(L)'
;MIKKILKYLILYILHFIIIKSTEVSIKNEEELNDILYNSNDNTLTININNNNDDIILSKDIIIYKDNIKKLCIQGISKESSILRFNEISKEFILNNSFEEFKLINVTLYGSLKFNNIKNVNLDNSVLHGTMKFDSSNTNNEMIEMNNFIYYLDTDITNNGIELYGNVTIKHSNFYGNSNCKESILYYNGGNINKIDISDSYFDGKYSNNCLSIYDAISSNISSSTFKNGGSYNGDGGGAIRIRRSISYINNCNFQNNYSITNGGIFDIRDSPMLYIDNIEASNSTAAERGSFLYIFSDYYVKTKAFIYNSKHQGIQTTQHSNHKGFIASVEGYTYLYMENFYSDNLYGGNGIGAFTLTQGSSIEIVTLEINVLTGHDTGGLLLTSYDEEVGATFILKGGTFVKMIQNEKDKPSAILIWISKNVDISVSDIIMEEINSYGKYLIYQGSPSTMEINNLEINYINTNRELILFRSESHSIVEKNIVILNNIHISNVSFLEGILSADYADITINNSTFEYMYNDYLDKEFKYISVSSSMIKLGLNSKLSINNSVFDSITEDIGFKSKNNTFITLNNCEISYCSFVQSIFMIDTNNEENLGHYSINNSKFFYNSGYNGGIINIKEIDSSSSVNFNFSTFENNFGSNYGGISYSTSYSSPLFVKFNNCTFIDNKSPYGSISYSLNKLSEPYYSNIDELKQIKNAFGTNPTKIKYINGPSDRVITVTSGSDIPNNIHCKLYDDYDVESNIFTFEHIDLSFERIIFFNIHVNDESNVYLKGQTVSYCWDTHCTLPAIKIIGNPGEYKLLLNFITYGIYDKFQNAFEIDLKIEECDTSKYLYQDILNINLKSCYSPKCDVSCNSGICANLNVCNCVDKRYKGIYCNEYYELERLNKFDIISKIIAIVLIVAVIIITIAVILYRNNP
;
A
#
# COMPACT_ATOMS: atom_id res chain seq x y z
N MET A 1 97.38 -0.51 15.42
CA MET A 1 97.66 -0.89 14.01
C MET A 1 96.36 -1.20 13.23
N ILE A 2 95.47 -2.04 13.77
CA ILE A 2 94.18 -2.42 13.14
C ILE A 2 93.28 -1.21 12.79
N LYS A 3 93.16 -0.18 13.65
CA LYS A 3 92.39 1.05 13.35
C LYS A 3 92.93 1.87 12.17
N LYS A 4 94.24 1.84 11.88
CA LYS A 4 94.81 2.55 10.72
C LYS A 4 94.56 1.77 9.42
N ILE A 5 94.65 0.44 9.46
CA ILE A 5 94.34 -0.44 8.32
C ILE A 5 92.86 -0.35 7.94
N LEU A 6 91.96 -0.36 8.93
CA LEU A 6 90.52 -0.20 8.67
C LEU A 6 90.18 1.17 8.05
N LYS A 7 90.85 2.24 8.49
CA LYS A 7 90.65 3.59 7.94
C LYS A 7 91.16 3.71 6.49
N TYR A 8 92.29 3.08 6.16
CA TYR A 8 92.80 3.02 4.79
C TYR A 8 91.97 2.09 3.89
N LEU A 9 91.45 0.98 4.40
CA LEU A 9 90.54 0.10 3.67
C LEU A 9 89.21 0.82 3.36
N ILE A 10 88.65 1.55 4.32
CA ILE A 10 87.44 2.36 4.12
C ILE A 10 87.70 3.50 3.12
N LEU A 11 88.85 4.20 3.20
CA LEU A 11 89.21 5.22 2.20
C LEU A 11 89.44 4.61 0.80
N TYR A 12 90.03 3.42 0.72
CA TYR A 12 90.27 2.72 -0.55
C TYR A 12 88.96 2.23 -1.18
N ILE A 13 88.03 1.70 -0.37
CA ILE A 13 86.68 1.32 -0.80
C ILE A 13 85.88 2.56 -1.23
N LEU A 14 85.98 3.68 -0.51
CA LEU A 14 85.34 4.94 -0.90
C LEU A 14 85.92 5.56 -2.18
N HIS A 15 87.22 5.33 -2.47
CA HIS A 15 87.83 5.81 -3.72
C HIS A 15 87.45 4.98 -4.95
N PHE A 16 87.02 3.73 -4.77
CA PHE A 16 86.55 2.85 -5.85
C PHE A 16 85.05 2.99 -6.15
N ILE A 17 84.29 3.74 -5.35
CA ILE A 17 82.87 4.06 -5.59
C ILE A 17 82.79 5.48 -6.18
N ILE A 18 83.44 5.70 -7.32
CA ILE A 18 83.17 6.90 -8.14
C ILE A 18 81.99 6.55 -9.03
N ILE A 19 80.79 6.91 -8.60
CA ILE A 19 79.61 6.88 -9.46
C ILE A 19 79.81 7.99 -10.49
N LYS A 20 80.12 7.61 -11.74
CA LYS A 20 80.15 8.58 -12.83
C LYS A 20 78.71 9.00 -13.14
N SER A 21 78.47 10.30 -13.05
CA SER A 21 77.22 10.95 -13.43
C SER A 21 77.55 11.96 -14.52
N THR A 22 76.79 11.93 -15.59
CA THR A 22 76.96 12.80 -16.75
C THR A 22 75.72 13.64 -16.96
N GLU A 23 75.92 14.94 -17.11
CA GLU A 23 74.87 15.94 -17.35
C GLU A 23 75.14 16.61 -18.70
N VAL A 24 74.17 16.56 -19.62
CA VAL A 24 74.32 17.06 -20.99
C VAL A 24 73.08 17.83 -21.39
N SER A 25 73.26 18.97 -22.08
CA SER A 25 72.14 19.72 -22.67
C SER A 25 71.96 19.36 -24.14
N ILE A 26 70.73 19.19 -24.59
CA ILE A 26 70.38 18.85 -25.98
C ILE A 26 69.50 19.92 -26.63
N LYS A 27 69.57 19.99 -27.97
CA LYS A 27 68.78 20.92 -28.78
C LYS A 27 67.94 20.28 -29.89
N ASN A 28 68.25 19.04 -30.28
CA ASN A 28 67.60 18.34 -31.38
C ASN A 28 67.61 16.80 -31.16
N GLU A 29 66.91 16.07 -32.03
CA GLU A 29 66.79 14.60 -31.98
C GLU A 29 68.13 13.88 -32.17
N GLU A 30 69.02 14.39 -33.02
CA GLU A 30 70.33 13.77 -33.28
C GLU A 30 71.19 13.77 -32.01
N GLU A 31 71.26 14.92 -31.31
CA GLU A 31 71.95 15.05 -30.03
C GLU A 31 71.33 14.14 -28.95
N LEU A 32 70.01 14.05 -28.86
CA LEU A 32 69.32 13.15 -27.92
C LEU A 32 69.71 11.68 -28.17
N ASN A 33 69.61 11.24 -29.43
CA ASN A 33 69.96 9.88 -29.83
C ASN A 33 71.44 9.59 -29.56
N ASP A 34 72.34 10.50 -29.94
CA ASP A 34 73.78 10.33 -29.72
C ASP A 34 74.13 10.13 -28.24
N ILE A 35 73.50 10.90 -27.34
CA ILE A 35 73.75 10.79 -25.90
C ILE A 35 73.17 9.49 -25.33
N LEU A 36 71.94 9.14 -25.71
CA LEU A 36 71.30 7.89 -25.27
C LEU A 36 72.06 6.64 -25.75
N TYR A 37 72.57 6.66 -26.98
CA TYR A 37 73.29 5.51 -27.57
C TYR A 37 74.77 5.46 -27.18
N ASN A 38 75.45 6.57 -26.91
CA ASN A 38 76.90 6.58 -26.65
C ASN A 38 77.30 6.71 -25.17
N SER A 39 76.40 7.11 -24.26
CA SER A 39 76.72 7.25 -22.82
C SER A 39 77.12 5.91 -22.19
N ASN A 40 78.18 5.92 -21.36
CA ASN A 40 78.65 4.77 -20.59
C ASN A 40 78.54 4.98 -19.07
N ASP A 41 77.83 6.03 -18.66
CA ASP A 41 77.70 6.41 -17.25
C ASP A 41 76.47 5.78 -16.61
N ASN A 42 76.60 5.39 -15.34
CA ASN A 42 75.51 4.79 -14.57
C ASN A 42 74.34 5.75 -14.37
N THR A 43 74.60 7.06 -14.40
CA THR A 43 73.60 8.11 -14.18
C THR A 43 73.73 9.16 -15.28
N LEU A 44 72.64 9.39 -16.01
CA LEU A 44 72.57 10.32 -17.12
C LEU A 44 71.46 11.34 -16.86
N THR A 45 71.83 12.62 -16.88
CA THR A 45 70.89 13.75 -16.85
C THR A 45 70.92 14.46 -18.20
N ILE A 46 69.75 14.59 -18.83
CA ILE A 46 69.54 15.26 -20.11
C ILE A 46 68.75 16.54 -19.85
N ASN A 47 69.40 17.69 -20.05
CA ASN A 47 68.80 19.00 -19.92
C ASN A 47 68.20 19.45 -21.26
N ILE A 48 66.89 19.72 -21.29
CA ILE A 48 66.19 20.24 -22.46
C ILE A 48 66.20 21.76 -22.40
N ASN A 49 67.14 22.36 -23.14
CA ASN A 49 67.33 23.80 -23.20
C ASN A 49 67.02 24.30 -24.62
N ASN A 50 65.75 24.23 -24.99
CA ASN A 50 65.26 24.86 -26.19
C ASN A 50 64.59 26.18 -25.84
N ASN A 51 65.14 27.26 -26.38
CA ASN A 51 64.60 28.61 -26.26
C ASN A 51 63.33 28.74 -27.14
N ASN A 52 62.27 28.01 -26.80
CA ASN A 52 60.91 28.00 -27.40
C ASN A 52 60.68 27.17 -28.69
N ASP A 53 61.63 26.36 -29.14
CA ASP A 53 61.41 25.42 -30.26
C ASP A 53 61.25 23.98 -29.75
N ASP A 54 60.22 23.26 -30.22
CA ASP A 54 60.00 21.85 -29.86
C ASP A 54 61.16 20.95 -30.38
N ILE A 55 61.60 19.96 -29.59
CA ILE A 55 62.45 18.87 -30.12
C ILE A 55 61.52 17.85 -30.78
N ILE A 56 61.55 17.79 -32.11
CA ILE A 56 60.75 16.84 -32.89
C ILE A 56 61.44 15.47 -32.94
N LEU A 57 60.74 14.42 -32.53
CA LEU A 57 61.19 13.03 -32.54
C LEU A 57 60.47 12.28 -33.66
N SER A 58 61.21 11.58 -34.52
CA SER A 58 60.67 10.97 -35.74
C SER A 58 60.38 9.47 -35.62
N LYS A 59 60.92 8.82 -34.59
CA LYS A 59 60.84 7.37 -34.34
C LYS A 59 60.75 7.08 -32.86
N ASP A 60 60.32 5.87 -32.50
CA ASP A 60 60.37 5.38 -31.13
C ASP A 60 61.78 5.51 -30.54
N ILE A 61 61.85 5.96 -29.30
CA ILE A 61 63.11 6.05 -28.56
C ILE A 61 63.21 4.81 -27.68
N ILE A 62 64.01 3.84 -28.11
CA ILE A 62 64.16 2.57 -27.39
C ILE A 62 65.54 2.50 -26.74
N ILE A 63 65.56 2.35 -25.41
CA ILE A 63 66.80 2.26 -24.65
C ILE A 63 67.02 0.84 -24.13
N TYR A 64 68.02 0.16 -24.68
CA TYR A 64 68.40 -1.23 -24.35
C TYR A 64 69.67 -1.35 -23.48
N LYS A 65 70.26 -0.23 -23.05
CA LYS A 65 71.63 -0.23 -22.52
C LYS A 65 71.67 -0.61 -21.05
N ASP A 66 72.39 -1.70 -20.74
CA ASP A 66 72.66 -2.14 -19.36
C ASP A 66 73.50 -1.16 -18.52
N ASN A 67 74.21 -0.24 -19.18
CA ASN A 67 75.13 0.68 -18.50
C ASN A 67 74.40 1.85 -17.82
N ILE A 68 73.27 2.32 -18.37
CA ILE A 68 72.54 3.45 -17.79
C ILE A 68 71.53 2.89 -16.79
N LYS A 69 71.80 3.09 -15.50
CA LYS A 69 70.90 2.67 -14.42
C LYS A 69 69.90 3.75 -14.04
N LYS A 70 70.28 5.02 -14.19
CA LYS A 70 69.46 6.17 -13.80
C LYS A 70 69.40 7.18 -14.93
N LEU A 71 68.19 7.53 -15.38
CA LEU A 71 67.96 8.53 -16.42
C LEU A 71 67.10 9.66 -15.86
N CYS A 72 67.54 10.90 -16.02
CA CYS A 72 66.78 12.10 -15.67
C CYS A 72 66.66 12.99 -16.91
N ILE A 73 65.44 13.27 -17.37
CA ILE A 73 65.17 14.26 -18.41
C ILE A 73 64.58 15.48 -17.72
N GLN A 74 65.29 16.61 -17.79
CA GLN A 74 64.97 17.81 -17.03
C GLN A 74 64.88 19.03 -17.95
N GLY A 75 63.79 19.78 -17.84
CA GLY A 75 63.56 21.03 -18.54
C GLY A 75 63.74 22.26 -17.65
N ILE A 76 63.71 23.43 -18.28
CA ILE A 76 63.64 24.74 -17.60
C ILE A 76 62.23 24.92 -17.02
N SER A 77 61.22 24.66 -17.85
CA SER A 77 59.81 24.72 -17.52
C SER A 77 59.04 23.81 -18.48
N LYS A 78 57.90 23.27 -18.06
CA LYS A 78 57.06 22.43 -18.93
C LYS A 78 56.52 23.21 -20.13
N GLU A 79 56.42 24.53 -20.04
CA GLU A 79 55.97 25.42 -21.10
C GLU A 79 57.03 25.65 -22.19
N SER A 80 58.32 25.58 -21.85
CA SER A 80 59.43 25.86 -22.78
C SER A 80 60.21 24.61 -23.21
N SER A 81 60.17 23.54 -22.41
CA SER A 81 60.94 22.31 -22.64
C SER A 81 60.02 21.22 -23.16
N ILE A 82 59.87 21.17 -24.50
CA ILE A 82 58.91 20.29 -25.19
C ILE A 82 59.64 19.22 -26.01
N LEU A 83 59.31 17.96 -25.75
CA LEU A 83 59.61 16.82 -26.61
C LEU A 83 58.34 16.43 -27.37
N ARG A 84 58.41 16.33 -28.71
CA ARG A 84 57.24 16.01 -29.53
C ARG A 84 57.56 14.93 -30.56
N PHE A 85 56.93 13.77 -30.43
CA PHE A 85 56.91 12.81 -31.51
C PHE A 85 56.03 13.33 -32.66
N ASN A 86 56.46 13.08 -33.91
CA ASN A 86 55.71 13.41 -35.11
C ASN A 86 54.35 12.68 -35.20
N GLU A 87 54.30 11.47 -34.63
CA GLU A 87 53.10 10.63 -34.48
C GLU A 87 52.90 10.34 -32.99
N ILE A 88 51.70 10.57 -32.47
CA ILE A 88 51.39 10.42 -31.03
C ILE A 88 51.49 8.96 -30.55
N SER A 89 51.35 8.01 -31.47
CA SER A 89 51.46 6.57 -31.22
C SER A 89 52.90 6.10 -31.01
N LYS A 90 53.90 6.95 -31.24
CA LYS A 90 55.30 6.63 -30.95
C LYS A 90 55.58 6.63 -29.45
N GLU A 91 56.52 5.78 -29.06
CA GLU A 91 56.80 5.48 -27.67
C GLU A 91 58.24 5.83 -27.29
N PHE A 92 58.39 6.33 -26.07
CA PHE A 92 59.64 6.33 -25.34
C PHE A 92 59.69 5.06 -24.48
N ILE A 93 60.48 4.07 -24.91
CA ILE A 93 60.52 2.72 -24.35
C ILE A 93 61.79 2.52 -23.52
N LEU A 94 61.61 2.31 -22.21
CA LEU A 94 62.67 2.02 -21.27
C LEU A 94 62.63 0.53 -20.86
N ASN A 95 63.68 -0.22 -21.17
CA ASN A 95 63.77 -1.67 -20.91
C ASN A 95 64.50 -2.01 -19.59
N ASN A 96 64.50 -3.31 -19.23
CA ASN A 96 64.90 -3.95 -17.95
C ASN A 96 66.28 -3.59 -17.32
N SER A 97 67.02 -2.61 -17.83
CA SER A 97 68.30 -2.16 -17.30
C SER A 97 68.22 -0.97 -16.33
N PHE A 98 67.07 -0.31 -16.23
CA PHE A 98 66.91 0.91 -15.42
C PHE A 98 66.48 0.65 -13.97
N GLU A 99 67.19 1.27 -13.04
CA GLU A 99 66.80 1.38 -11.62
C GLU A 99 65.94 2.64 -11.36
N GLU A 100 66.12 3.72 -12.12
CA GLU A 100 65.44 5.01 -11.88
C GLU A 100 65.22 5.82 -13.17
N PHE A 101 64.03 6.36 -13.36
CA PHE A 101 63.69 7.33 -14.41
C PHE A 101 63.05 8.59 -13.82
N LYS A 102 63.45 9.77 -14.30
CA LYS A 102 62.83 11.06 -13.94
C LYS A 102 62.46 11.89 -15.14
N LEU A 103 61.28 12.51 -15.10
CA LEU A 103 60.83 13.52 -16.05
C LEU A 103 60.39 14.78 -15.29
N ILE A 104 61.19 15.84 -15.35
CA ILE A 104 61.03 17.04 -14.52
C ILE A 104 60.89 18.29 -15.38
N ASN A 105 59.83 19.08 -15.20
CA ASN A 105 59.62 20.34 -15.94
C ASN A 105 59.63 20.17 -17.47
N VAL A 106 59.03 19.10 -17.99
CA VAL A 106 59.01 18.78 -19.43
C VAL A 106 57.58 18.48 -19.88
N THR A 107 57.25 18.92 -21.09
CA THR A 107 56.05 18.45 -21.82
C THR A 107 56.46 17.42 -22.86
N LEU A 108 55.81 16.26 -22.85
CA LEU A 108 56.00 15.19 -23.81
C LEU A 108 54.73 14.96 -24.63
N TYR A 109 54.82 15.05 -25.95
CA TYR A 109 53.81 14.59 -26.90
C TYR A 109 54.23 13.25 -27.49
N GLY A 110 53.77 12.16 -26.89
CA GLY A 110 54.04 10.78 -27.25
C GLY A 110 53.79 9.88 -26.04
N SER A 111 53.95 8.57 -26.23
CA SER A 111 53.64 7.59 -25.19
C SER A 111 54.89 7.18 -24.39
N LEU A 112 54.70 6.76 -23.14
CA LEU A 112 55.76 6.25 -22.26
C LEU A 112 55.54 4.76 -21.99
N LYS A 113 56.59 3.96 -22.17
CA LYS A 113 56.57 2.53 -21.86
C LYS A 113 57.72 2.16 -20.95
N PHE A 114 57.39 1.59 -19.79
CA PHE A 114 58.33 1.19 -18.76
C PHE A 114 58.28 -0.33 -18.59
N ASN A 115 59.40 -1.01 -18.83
CA ASN A 115 59.51 -2.45 -18.65
C ASN A 115 60.45 -2.73 -17.47
N ASN A 116 59.89 -3.19 -16.35
CA ASN A 116 60.62 -3.55 -15.12
C ASN A 116 61.53 -2.46 -14.53
N ILE A 117 61.01 -1.23 -14.38
CA ILE A 117 61.76 -0.13 -13.77
C ILE A 117 61.39 0.03 -12.30
N LYS A 118 62.41 0.08 -11.44
CA LYS A 118 62.20 0.16 -9.99
C LYS A 118 61.64 1.49 -9.52
N ASN A 119 62.11 2.62 -10.06
CA ASN A 119 61.66 3.94 -9.62
C ASN A 119 61.35 4.83 -10.81
N VAL A 120 60.15 5.39 -10.87
CA VAL A 120 59.73 6.39 -11.86
C VAL A 120 59.23 7.62 -11.12
N ASN A 121 59.75 8.80 -11.45
CA ASN A 121 59.32 10.07 -10.88
C ASN A 121 58.97 11.08 -11.98
N LEU A 122 57.73 11.53 -12.02
CA LEU A 122 57.20 12.54 -12.93
C LEU A 122 56.84 13.78 -12.11
N ASP A 123 57.63 14.84 -12.21
CA ASP A 123 57.49 16.04 -11.38
C ASP A 123 57.31 17.31 -12.21
N ASN A 124 56.22 18.04 -11.98
CA ASN A 124 55.83 19.23 -12.73
C ASN A 124 55.96 19.06 -14.26
N SER A 125 55.48 17.92 -14.78
CA SER A 125 55.57 17.55 -16.19
C SER A 125 54.19 17.37 -16.82
N VAL A 126 54.15 17.41 -18.16
CA VAL A 126 52.93 17.19 -18.95
C VAL A 126 53.14 16.01 -19.88
N LEU A 127 52.16 15.12 -19.98
CA LEU A 127 52.12 14.03 -20.95
C LEU A 127 50.87 14.13 -21.82
N HIS A 128 51.08 14.18 -23.12
CA HIS A 128 50.08 13.95 -24.16
C HIS A 128 50.37 12.60 -24.80
N GLY A 129 49.62 11.55 -24.45
CA GLY A 129 49.97 10.19 -24.87
C GLY A 129 49.31 9.09 -24.06
N THR A 130 49.86 7.87 -24.15
CA THR A 130 49.58 6.76 -23.23
C THR A 130 50.77 6.49 -22.32
N MET A 131 50.55 5.80 -21.21
CA MET A 131 51.61 5.37 -20.30
C MET A 131 51.40 3.92 -19.88
N LYS A 132 52.40 3.06 -20.02
CA LYS A 132 52.29 1.63 -19.70
C LYS A 132 53.46 1.15 -18.86
N PHE A 133 53.17 0.39 -17.81
CA PHE A 133 54.12 -0.33 -16.98
C PHE A 133 53.96 -1.84 -17.18
N ASP A 134 54.90 -2.45 -17.91
CA ASP A 134 55.00 -3.91 -18.02
C ASP A 134 55.91 -4.41 -16.88
N SER A 135 55.33 -5.03 -15.86
CA SER A 135 56.07 -5.56 -14.70
C SER A 135 56.11 -7.10 -14.66
N SER A 136 57.20 -7.64 -14.10
CA SER A 136 57.50 -9.07 -13.97
C SER A 136 57.20 -9.66 -12.58
N ASN A 137 56.26 -9.08 -11.83
CA ASN A 137 55.83 -9.51 -10.48
C ASN A 137 56.82 -9.22 -9.32
N THR A 138 57.47 -8.05 -9.28
CA THR A 138 58.35 -7.68 -8.14
C THR A 138 57.76 -6.58 -7.24
N ASN A 139 57.83 -6.74 -5.91
CA ASN A 139 57.18 -5.86 -4.91
C ASN A 139 57.83 -4.47 -4.70
N ASN A 140 58.88 -4.13 -5.46
CA ASN A 140 59.75 -3.00 -5.14
C ASN A 140 59.72 -1.87 -6.18
N GLU A 141 58.75 -1.87 -7.09
CA GLU A 141 58.55 -0.79 -8.06
C GLU A 141 57.83 0.39 -7.37
N MET A 142 58.27 1.61 -7.62
CA MET A 142 57.78 2.86 -7.06
C MET A 142 57.55 3.88 -8.18
N ILE A 143 56.36 4.48 -8.21
CA ILE A 143 55.95 5.46 -9.21
C ILE A 143 55.43 6.69 -8.46
N GLU A 144 56.08 7.83 -8.66
CA GLU A 144 55.69 9.11 -8.08
C GLU A 144 55.28 10.08 -9.19
N MET A 145 54.08 10.66 -9.06
CA MET A 145 53.58 11.72 -9.94
C MET A 145 53.21 12.92 -9.07
N ASN A 146 53.89 14.05 -9.27
CA ASN A 146 53.66 15.26 -8.50
C ASN A 146 53.49 16.46 -9.44
N ASN A 147 52.41 17.22 -9.26
CA ASN A 147 52.06 18.33 -10.16
C ASN A 147 52.07 17.91 -11.64
N PHE A 148 51.66 16.66 -11.91
CA PHE A 148 51.67 16.05 -13.23
C PHE A 148 50.36 16.38 -13.95
N ILE A 149 50.44 16.69 -15.25
CA ILE A 149 49.27 16.94 -16.09
C ILE A 149 49.24 15.90 -17.20
N TYR A 150 48.17 15.13 -17.25
CA TYR A 150 47.95 14.10 -18.25
C TYR A 150 46.80 14.47 -19.18
N TYR A 151 47.09 14.46 -20.47
CA TYR A 151 46.10 14.48 -21.54
C TYR A 151 46.17 13.16 -22.27
N LEU A 152 45.05 12.45 -22.29
CA LEU A 152 44.90 11.30 -23.16
C LEU A 152 44.88 11.80 -24.61
N ASP A 153 45.94 11.50 -25.35
CA ASP A 153 46.07 11.75 -26.78
C ASP A 153 46.65 10.49 -27.43
N THR A 154 45.84 9.75 -28.15
CA THR A 154 46.23 8.45 -28.74
C THR A 154 45.22 8.00 -29.78
N ASP A 155 45.62 7.04 -30.61
CA ASP A 155 44.70 6.13 -31.29
C ASP A 155 43.93 5.28 -30.28
N ILE A 156 42.87 4.59 -30.73
CA ILE A 156 41.95 3.85 -29.86
C ILE A 156 42.71 2.89 -28.91
N THR A 157 42.57 3.09 -27.61
CA THR A 157 43.16 2.26 -26.54
C THR A 157 42.10 1.79 -25.55
N ASN A 158 42.41 0.75 -24.76
CA ASN A 158 41.55 0.36 -23.65
C ASN A 158 41.71 1.34 -22.48
N ASN A 159 42.93 1.54 -21.98
CA ASN A 159 43.24 2.48 -20.90
C ASN A 159 44.25 3.54 -21.36
N GLY A 160 44.20 4.72 -20.75
CA GLY A 160 45.18 5.80 -20.99
C GLY A 160 46.52 5.55 -20.30
N ILE A 161 46.45 5.30 -18.99
CA ILE A 161 47.58 4.97 -18.13
C ILE A 161 47.36 3.58 -17.53
N GLU A 162 48.34 2.69 -17.65
CA GLU A 162 48.37 1.36 -17.03
C GLU A 162 49.56 1.28 -16.06
N LEU A 163 49.26 1.22 -14.76
CA LEU A 163 50.25 1.24 -13.68
C LEU A 163 50.32 -0.11 -12.94
N TYR A 164 51.54 -0.47 -12.56
CA TYR A 164 51.87 -1.58 -11.65
C TYR A 164 52.99 -1.13 -10.70
N GLY A 165 52.94 -1.57 -9.43
CA GLY A 165 53.91 -1.18 -8.40
C GLY A 165 53.32 -0.23 -7.34
N ASN A 166 54.15 0.33 -6.46
CA ASN A 166 53.70 1.28 -5.44
C ASN A 166 53.56 2.68 -6.03
N VAL A 167 52.34 3.19 -6.11
CA VAL A 167 52.02 4.45 -6.81
C VAL A 167 51.71 5.57 -5.81
N THR A 168 52.24 6.75 -6.04
CA THR A 168 51.89 7.99 -5.33
C THR A 168 51.59 9.10 -6.33
N ILE A 169 50.39 9.71 -6.26
CA ILE A 169 49.93 10.80 -7.11
C ILE A 169 49.50 11.98 -6.26
N LYS A 170 50.07 13.16 -6.50
CA LYS A 170 49.80 14.39 -5.74
C LYS A 170 49.62 15.59 -6.65
N HIS A 171 48.67 16.46 -6.33
CA HIS A 171 48.49 17.76 -7.01
C HIS A 171 48.38 17.66 -8.54
N SER A 172 47.83 16.55 -9.06
CA SER A 172 47.94 16.19 -10.48
C SER A 172 46.57 16.24 -11.18
N ASN A 173 46.58 16.47 -12.50
CA ASN A 173 45.38 16.62 -13.31
C ASN A 173 45.36 15.59 -14.44
N PHE A 174 44.22 14.91 -14.63
CA PHE A 174 44.07 13.86 -15.63
C PHE A 174 42.82 14.10 -16.48
N TYR A 175 43.01 14.16 -17.80
CA TYR A 175 41.95 14.44 -18.76
C TYR A 175 41.78 13.27 -19.74
N GLY A 176 40.59 12.70 -19.75
CA GLY A 176 40.17 11.65 -20.69
C GLY A 176 39.76 12.20 -22.06
N ASN A 177 39.39 11.28 -22.95
CA ASN A 177 38.85 11.55 -24.29
C ASN A 177 38.09 10.30 -24.83
N SER A 178 37.37 10.47 -25.94
CA SER A 178 36.59 9.39 -26.57
C SER A 178 37.43 8.27 -27.23
N ASN A 179 38.75 8.40 -27.31
CA ASN A 179 39.63 7.39 -27.90
C ASN A 179 40.07 6.32 -26.87
N CYS A 180 39.85 6.53 -25.57
CA CYS A 180 39.96 5.47 -24.58
C CYS A 180 38.59 4.80 -24.37
N LYS A 181 38.57 3.46 -24.32
CA LYS A 181 37.32 2.71 -24.13
C LYS A 181 36.94 2.56 -22.66
N GLU A 182 37.92 2.43 -21.77
CA GLU A 182 37.72 2.13 -20.36
C GLU A 182 38.12 3.32 -19.49
N SER A 183 39.34 3.30 -18.95
CA SER A 183 39.74 4.17 -17.83
C SER A 183 40.86 5.12 -18.22
N ILE A 184 40.82 6.35 -17.69
CA ILE A 184 41.97 7.26 -17.75
C ILE A 184 43.17 6.60 -17.07
N LEU A 185 42.96 6.09 -15.85
CA LEU A 185 43.99 5.41 -15.07
C LEU A 185 43.50 4.02 -14.67
N TYR A 186 44.25 2.99 -15.08
CA TYR A 186 44.12 1.62 -14.65
C TYR A 186 45.33 1.24 -13.79
N TYR A 187 45.06 0.77 -12.57
CA TYR A 187 46.08 0.34 -11.63
C TYR A 187 45.85 -1.12 -11.21
N ASN A 188 46.89 -1.94 -11.32
CA ASN A 188 46.91 -3.31 -10.82
C ASN A 188 48.01 -3.45 -9.76
N GLY A 189 47.60 -3.71 -8.51
CA GLY A 189 48.50 -3.85 -7.38
C GLY A 189 49.10 -5.25 -7.20
N GLY A 190 48.66 -6.26 -7.96
CA GLY A 190 49.17 -7.63 -7.86
C GLY A 190 49.03 -8.28 -6.47
N ASN A 191 48.09 -7.81 -5.66
CA ASN A 191 47.84 -8.14 -4.25
C ASN A 191 48.97 -7.81 -3.27
N ILE A 192 49.97 -7.02 -3.70
CA ILE A 192 51.17 -6.71 -2.90
C ILE A 192 51.49 -5.22 -2.85
N ASN A 193 51.01 -4.44 -3.82
CA ASN A 193 51.34 -3.03 -3.97
C ASN A 193 50.16 -2.12 -3.63
N LYS A 194 50.47 -0.88 -3.27
CA LYS A 194 49.49 0.15 -2.90
C LYS A 194 49.50 1.36 -3.83
N ILE A 195 48.39 2.09 -3.84
CA ILE A 195 48.25 3.37 -4.54
C ILE A 195 47.76 4.47 -3.59
N ASP A 196 48.44 5.61 -3.58
CA ASP A 196 48.10 6.79 -2.78
C ASP A 196 47.83 7.98 -3.73
N ILE A 197 46.62 8.56 -3.72
CA ILE A 197 46.20 9.70 -4.55
C ILE A 197 45.72 10.83 -3.64
N SER A 198 46.24 12.05 -3.83
CA SER A 198 45.83 13.21 -3.04
C SER A 198 45.77 14.50 -3.86
N ASP A 199 44.85 15.38 -3.50
CA ASP A 199 44.74 16.74 -4.03
C ASP A 199 44.74 16.79 -5.58
N SER A 200 44.10 15.82 -6.22
CA SER A 200 44.17 15.62 -7.67
C SER A 200 42.81 15.77 -8.35
N TYR A 201 42.83 15.99 -9.66
CA TYR A 201 41.64 16.23 -10.47
C TYR A 201 41.58 15.25 -11.64
N PHE A 202 40.42 14.60 -11.83
CA PHE A 202 40.15 13.69 -12.93
C PHE A 202 38.90 14.15 -13.69
N ASP A 203 38.99 14.23 -15.02
CA ASP A 203 37.88 14.57 -15.90
C ASP A 203 37.73 13.53 -17.01
N GLY A 204 36.71 12.68 -16.88
CA GLY A 204 36.38 11.60 -17.82
C GLY A 204 35.85 12.05 -19.17
N LYS A 205 35.55 13.35 -19.36
CA LYS A 205 34.92 13.90 -20.58
C LYS A 205 33.70 13.11 -21.06
N TYR A 206 32.91 12.58 -20.12
CA TYR A 206 31.78 11.68 -20.30
C TYR A 206 32.08 10.44 -21.16
N SER A 207 33.34 10.08 -21.34
CA SER A 207 33.77 9.03 -22.26
C SER A 207 34.51 7.91 -21.55
N ASN A 208 35.15 8.21 -20.43
CA ASN A 208 36.01 7.27 -19.71
C ASN A 208 35.65 7.20 -18.23
N ASN A 209 35.82 6.01 -17.65
CA ASN A 209 35.99 5.87 -16.22
C ASN A 209 37.23 6.68 -15.79
N CYS A 210 37.18 7.35 -14.64
CA CYS A 210 38.33 8.12 -14.19
C CYS A 210 39.44 7.22 -13.63
N LEU A 211 39.07 6.25 -12.80
CA LEU A 211 40.02 5.43 -12.05
C LEU A 211 39.53 3.99 -11.87
N SER A 212 40.36 3.04 -12.28
CA SER A 212 40.17 1.60 -12.07
C SER A 212 41.29 1.02 -11.21
N ILE A 213 40.94 0.37 -10.10
CA ILE A 213 41.87 -0.22 -9.13
C ILE A 213 41.58 -1.71 -8.97
N TYR A 214 42.59 -2.53 -9.21
CA TYR A 214 42.53 -3.99 -9.14
C TYR A 214 43.62 -4.53 -8.22
N ASP A 215 43.28 -5.52 -7.40
CA ASP A 215 44.23 -6.31 -6.63
C ASP A 215 45.22 -5.43 -5.82
N ALA A 216 44.76 -4.32 -5.24
CA ALA A 216 45.59 -3.44 -4.43
C ALA A 216 45.56 -3.90 -2.97
N ILE A 217 46.73 -3.99 -2.33
CA ILE A 217 46.77 -4.27 -0.88
C ILE A 217 46.10 -3.15 -0.08
N SER A 218 46.21 -1.91 -0.57
CA SER A 218 45.48 -0.74 -0.11
C SER A 218 45.46 0.33 -1.19
N SER A 219 44.35 1.06 -1.30
CA SER A 219 44.27 2.32 -2.04
C SER A 219 43.80 3.45 -1.12
N ASN A 220 44.50 4.59 -1.14
CA ASN A 220 44.12 5.78 -0.38
C ASN A 220 43.88 6.93 -1.37
N ILE A 221 42.68 7.50 -1.37
CA ILE A 221 42.28 8.58 -2.29
C ILE A 221 41.71 9.72 -1.44
N SER A 222 42.37 10.88 -1.46
CA SER A 222 41.98 11.98 -0.59
C SER A 222 41.93 13.33 -1.29
N SER A 223 41.04 14.22 -0.83
CA SER A 223 40.99 15.63 -1.25
C SER A 223 40.94 15.84 -2.77
N SER A 224 40.36 14.89 -3.50
CA SER A 224 40.41 14.82 -4.97
C SER A 224 39.04 15.04 -5.59
N THR A 225 39.02 15.48 -6.84
CA THR A 225 37.78 15.76 -7.58
C THR A 225 37.70 14.88 -8.83
N PHE A 226 36.54 14.25 -9.02
CA PHE A 226 36.23 13.39 -10.17
C PHE A 226 35.00 13.94 -10.91
N LYS A 227 35.19 14.38 -12.15
CA LYS A 227 34.11 14.96 -12.97
C LYS A 227 33.91 14.23 -14.27
N ASN A 228 32.66 14.24 -14.74
CA ASN A 228 32.28 13.77 -16.06
C ASN A 228 32.82 12.36 -16.35
N GLY A 229 32.90 11.48 -15.35
CA GLY A 229 33.24 10.07 -15.55
C GLY A 229 32.15 9.36 -16.35
N GLY A 230 32.52 8.44 -17.23
CA GLY A 230 31.60 7.74 -18.11
C GLY A 230 31.98 6.26 -18.28
N SER A 231 31.08 5.34 -17.94
CA SER A 231 31.24 3.91 -18.21
C SER A 231 30.12 3.37 -19.09
N TYR A 232 30.45 2.89 -20.29
CA TYR A 232 29.48 2.41 -21.29
C TYR A 232 29.65 0.95 -21.70
N ASN A 233 30.72 0.29 -21.24
CA ASN A 233 31.08 -1.07 -21.67
C ASN A 233 30.55 -2.18 -20.75
N GLY A 234 29.73 -1.82 -19.74
CA GLY A 234 29.09 -2.77 -18.82
C GLY A 234 29.81 -2.98 -17.49
N ASP A 235 31.06 -2.57 -17.36
CA ASP A 235 31.90 -2.82 -16.18
C ASP A 235 31.62 -1.89 -14.98
N GLY A 236 30.74 -0.91 -15.14
CA GLY A 236 30.31 0.00 -14.08
C GLY A 236 31.34 1.03 -13.63
N GLY A 237 30.98 1.81 -12.62
CA GLY A 237 31.86 2.78 -11.96
C GLY A 237 32.16 3.96 -12.87
N GLY A 238 31.25 4.93 -13.00
CA GLY A 238 31.49 6.12 -13.83
C GLY A 238 32.73 6.89 -13.39
N ALA A 239 32.89 7.10 -12.08
CA ALA A 239 34.08 7.73 -11.52
C ALA A 239 35.17 6.70 -11.16
N ILE A 240 34.85 5.78 -10.24
CA ILE A 240 35.83 4.88 -9.63
C ILE A 240 35.31 3.44 -9.66
N ARG A 241 36.18 2.53 -10.12
CA ARG A 241 35.95 1.09 -10.14
C ARG A 241 37.00 0.41 -9.27
N ILE A 242 36.56 -0.43 -8.32
CA ILE A 242 37.45 -1.15 -7.41
C ILE A 242 37.11 -2.64 -7.42
N ARG A 243 38.15 -3.47 -7.55
CA ARG A 243 38.07 -4.93 -7.51
C ARG A 243 39.13 -5.49 -6.58
N ARG A 244 38.74 -6.41 -5.69
CA ARG A 244 39.67 -7.17 -4.82
C ARG A 244 40.70 -6.31 -4.11
N SER A 245 40.28 -5.15 -3.60
CA SER A 245 41.19 -4.17 -3.01
C SER A 245 40.62 -3.59 -1.73
N ILE A 246 41.49 -3.29 -0.76
CA ILE A 246 41.12 -2.48 0.41
C ILE A 246 41.24 -1.01 0.02
N SER A 247 40.21 -0.19 0.28
CA SER A 247 40.18 1.20 -0.22
C SER A 247 39.68 2.19 0.81
N TYR A 248 40.34 3.35 0.88
CA TYR A 248 40.00 4.49 1.73
C TYR A 248 39.84 5.73 0.84
N ILE A 249 38.66 6.35 0.87
CA ILE A 249 38.31 7.49 0.02
C ILE A 249 37.74 8.60 0.89
N ASN A 250 38.42 9.74 1.00
CA ASN A 250 38.03 10.78 1.94
C ASN A 250 38.15 12.21 1.40
N ASN A 251 37.23 13.09 1.80
CA ASN A 251 37.24 14.51 1.40
C ASN A 251 37.21 14.71 -0.13
N CYS A 252 36.52 13.84 -0.88
CA CYS A 252 36.47 13.89 -2.34
C CYS A 252 35.15 14.46 -2.86
N ASN A 253 35.20 15.04 -4.06
CA ASN A 253 34.04 15.62 -4.76
C ASN A 253 33.78 14.90 -6.08
N PHE A 254 32.53 14.52 -6.34
CA PHE A 254 32.10 13.78 -7.51
C PHE A 254 30.99 14.51 -8.25
N GLN A 255 31.20 14.84 -9.54
CA GLN A 255 30.24 15.64 -10.30
C GLN A 255 29.98 15.07 -11.69
N ASN A 256 28.70 14.94 -12.05
CA ASN A 256 28.24 14.56 -13.39
C ASN A 256 28.80 13.22 -13.89
N ASN A 257 28.96 12.23 -13.01
CA ASN A 257 29.44 10.90 -13.41
C ASN A 257 28.29 10.00 -13.85
N TYR A 258 28.48 9.24 -14.91
CA TYR A 258 27.47 8.35 -15.49
C TYR A 258 28.01 6.93 -15.72
N SER A 259 27.18 5.94 -15.46
CA SER A 259 27.42 4.54 -15.83
C SER A 259 26.17 3.95 -16.46
N ILE A 260 26.31 3.24 -17.59
CA ILE A 260 25.19 2.55 -18.23
C ILE A 260 24.72 1.33 -17.43
N THR A 261 25.57 0.74 -16.60
CA THR A 261 25.21 -0.37 -15.72
C THR A 261 25.23 0.07 -14.26
N ASN A 262 26.28 -0.31 -13.54
CA ASN A 262 26.35 -0.24 -12.09
C ASN A 262 27.25 0.92 -11.65
N GLY A 263 26.99 1.51 -10.49
CA GLY A 263 27.90 2.46 -9.86
C GLY A 263 28.08 3.74 -10.66
N GLY A 264 27.21 4.73 -10.46
CA GLY A 264 27.40 6.05 -11.11
C GLY A 264 28.70 6.70 -10.66
N ILE A 265 29.02 6.52 -9.38
CA ILE A 265 30.29 6.93 -8.77
C ILE A 265 31.16 5.71 -8.51
N PHE A 266 30.71 4.81 -7.63
CA PHE A 266 31.50 3.66 -7.18
C PHE A 266 30.90 2.34 -7.67
N ASP A 267 31.69 1.53 -8.36
CA ASP A 267 31.41 0.09 -8.55
C ASP A 267 32.49 -0.71 -7.84
N ILE A 268 32.08 -1.49 -6.84
CA ILE A 268 32.94 -2.22 -5.90
C ILE A 268 32.61 -3.70 -5.98
N ARG A 269 33.60 -4.55 -6.26
CA ARG A 269 33.40 -6.02 -6.26
C ARG A 269 34.49 -6.76 -5.51
N ASP A 270 34.07 -7.77 -4.76
CA ASP A 270 34.92 -8.72 -4.04
C ASP A 270 36.05 -8.02 -3.27
N SER A 271 35.75 -6.88 -2.67
CA SER A 271 36.73 -6.00 -2.04
C SER A 271 36.58 -6.13 -0.53
N PRO A 272 37.57 -6.68 0.20
CA PRO A 272 37.38 -7.02 1.61
C PRO A 272 36.91 -5.85 2.49
N MET A 273 37.35 -4.64 2.16
CA MET A 273 36.99 -3.44 2.92
C MET A 273 36.98 -2.17 2.06
N LEU A 274 35.97 -1.33 2.25
CA LEU A 274 35.84 0.01 1.67
C LEU A 274 35.50 1.01 2.78
N TYR A 275 36.22 2.11 2.84
CA TYR A 275 35.96 3.23 3.75
C TYR A 275 35.78 4.51 2.95
N ILE A 276 34.65 5.17 3.12
CA ILE A 276 34.28 6.42 2.46
C ILE A 276 33.92 7.44 3.55
N ASP A 277 34.49 8.64 3.49
CA ASP A 277 34.19 9.69 4.47
C ASP A 277 34.22 11.08 3.84
N ASN A 278 33.28 11.93 4.26
CA ASN A 278 33.19 13.33 3.85
C ASN A 278 33.16 13.50 2.32
N ILE A 279 32.18 12.86 1.66
CA ILE A 279 32.01 12.92 0.22
C ILE A 279 30.90 13.89 -0.18
N GLU A 280 31.18 14.70 -1.20
CA GLU A 280 30.17 15.49 -1.89
C GLU A 280 29.92 14.95 -3.30
N ALA A 281 28.69 14.53 -3.59
CA ALA A 281 28.30 14.04 -4.90
C ALA A 281 27.12 14.82 -5.49
N SER A 282 27.19 15.17 -6.77
CA SER A 282 26.10 15.85 -7.47
C SER A 282 25.94 15.36 -8.91
N ASN A 283 24.69 15.18 -9.36
CA ASN A 283 24.33 14.80 -10.73
C ASN A 283 25.03 13.54 -11.22
N SER A 284 25.36 12.63 -10.32
CA SER A 284 25.94 11.33 -10.64
C SER A 284 24.86 10.25 -10.64
N THR A 285 24.79 9.46 -11.71
CA THR A 285 23.73 8.46 -11.90
C THR A 285 24.23 7.18 -12.55
N ALA A 286 23.63 6.05 -12.15
CA ALA A 286 23.75 4.78 -12.85
C ALA A 286 22.44 4.48 -13.59
N ALA A 287 22.52 3.88 -14.77
CA ALA A 287 21.33 3.47 -15.50
C ALA A 287 20.79 2.10 -15.07
N GLU A 288 21.55 1.24 -14.37
CA GLU A 288 21.02 0.00 -13.79
C GLU A 288 20.99 0.02 -12.27
N ARG A 289 22.13 0.11 -11.57
CA ARG A 289 22.15 -0.10 -10.10
C ARG A 289 23.13 0.81 -9.38
N GLY A 290 22.73 1.34 -8.23
CA GLY A 290 23.59 2.09 -7.32
C GLY A 290 24.20 3.35 -7.92
N SER A 291 23.49 4.48 -7.94
CA SER A 291 24.08 5.71 -8.50
C SER A 291 25.24 6.25 -7.66
N PHE A 292 25.12 6.20 -6.33
CA PHE A 292 26.25 6.48 -5.45
C PHE A 292 27.16 5.26 -5.40
N LEU A 293 26.61 4.10 -5.02
CA LEU A 293 27.37 2.89 -4.76
C LEU A 293 26.68 1.65 -5.33
N TYR A 294 27.37 0.92 -6.18
CA TYR A 294 27.12 -0.49 -6.40
C TYR A 294 28.18 -1.32 -5.69
N ILE A 295 27.76 -2.30 -4.91
CA ILE A 295 28.66 -3.19 -4.18
C ILE A 295 28.18 -4.64 -4.23
N PHE A 296 29.10 -5.52 -4.59
CA PHE A 296 28.85 -6.96 -4.68
C PHE A 296 30.01 -7.74 -4.07
N SER A 297 29.69 -8.89 -3.48
CA SER A 297 30.70 -9.83 -3.04
C SER A 297 30.24 -11.27 -3.22
N ASP A 298 31.12 -12.11 -3.73
CA ASP A 298 30.85 -13.54 -3.75
C ASP A 298 30.79 -14.14 -2.32
N TYR A 299 30.43 -15.43 -2.23
CA TYR A 299 30.35 -16.14 -0.94
C TYR A 299 31.70 -16.25 -0.20
N TYR A 300 32.81 -16.22 -0.93
CA TYR A 300 34.15 -16.42 -0.37
C TYR A 300 34.76 -15.12 0.15
N VAL A 301 34.32 -13.98 -0.37
CA VAL A 301 34.76 -12.64 0.01
C VAL A 301 33.62 -11.91 0.68
N LYS A 302 33.68 -11.76 2.00
CA LYS A 302 32.71 -10.92 2.74
C LYS A 302 33.16 -9.46 2.68
N THR A 303 32.62 -8.70 1.74
CA THR A 303 32.91 -7.27 1.61
C THR A 303 32.26 -6.47 2.74
N LYS A 304 33.03 -5.55 3.35
CA LYS A 304 32.50 -4.55 4.30
C LYS A 304 32.71 -3.15 3.76
N ALA A 305 31.65 -2.35 3.68
CA ALA A 305 31.71 -0.95 3.31
C ALA A 305 31.24 -0.06 4.44
N PHE A 306 31.96 1.03 4.70
CA PHE A 306 31.63 2.04 5.68
C PHE A 306 31.60 3.40 5.01
N ILE A 307 30.50 4.15 5.17
CA ILE A 307 30.31 5.48 4.57
C ILE A 307 29.93 6.46 5.67
N TYR A 308 30.65 7.57 5.78
CA TYR A 308 30.41 8.60 6.79
C TYR A 308 30.24 9.98 6.15
N ASN A 309 29.39 10.82 6.74
CA ASN A 309 29.30 12.26 6.50
C ASN A 309 29.23 12.61 5.01
N SER A 310 28.39 11.91 4.26
CA SER A 310 28.38 12.00 2.80
C SER A 310 27.05 12.54 2.30
N LYS A 311 27.09 13.29 1.18
CA LYS A 311 25.90 13.83 0.53
C LYS A 311 25.84 13.47 -0.94
N HIS A 312 24.65 13.19 -1.46
CA HIS A 312 24.41 12.96 -2.89
C HIS A 312 23.14 13.64 -3.36
N GLN A 313 23.26 14.52 -4.37
CA GLN A 313 22.14 15.32 -4.86
C GLN A 313 21.94 15.20 -6.38
N GLY A 314 20.70 15.39 -6.84
CA GLY A 314 20.37 15.56 -8.25
C GLY A 314 20.47 14.27 -9.07
N ILE A 315 20.00 13.15 -8.52
CA ILE A 315 19.95 11.88 -9.27
C ILE A 315 18.75 11.93 -10.23
N GLN A 316 19.00 11.67 -11.51
CA GLN A 316 17.96 11.58 -12.53
C GLN A 316 18.20 10.35 -13.39
N THR A 317 17.35 9.32 -13.24
CA THR A 317 17.37 8.17 -14.15
C THR A 317 16.22 8.28 -15.16
N THR A 318 16.49 7.98 -16.43
CA THR A 318 15.49 8.02 -17.52
C THR A 318 15.22 6.66 -18.16
N GLN A 319 16.06 5.65 -17.89
CA GLN A 319 15.96 4.35 -18.55
C GLN A 319 15.08 3.35 -17.79
N HIS A 320 14.50 2.40 -18.53
CA HIS A 320 13.69 1.30 -18.00
C HIS A 320 14.59 0.13 -17.55
N SER A 321 14.82 -0.01 -16.26
CA SER A 321 15.18 -1.32 -15.72
C SER A 321 14.59 -1.47 -14.32
N ASN A 322 14.14 -2.67 -14.02
CA ASN A 322 13.46 -2.96 -12.76
C ASN A 322 14.53 -3.07 -11.65
N HIS A 323 14.25 -2.51 -10.47
CA HIS A 323 15.06 -2.64 -9.23
C HIS A 323 16.42 -1.90 -9.23
N LYS A 324 16.38 -0.56 -9.32
CA LYS A 324 17.57 0.30 -9.29
C LYS A 324 17.74 0.96 -7.93
N GLY A 325 18.64 0.47 -7.08
CA GLY A 325 19.04 1.23 -5.89
C GLY A 325 19.56 2.61 -6.29
N PHE A 326 18.86 3.71 -5.98
CA PHE A 326 19.28 5.04 -6.42
C PHE A 326 20.51 5.51 -5.68
N ILE A 327 20.56 5.32 -4.37
CA ILE A 327 21.74 5.59 -3.56
C ILE A 327 22.66 4.38 -3.67
N ALA A 328 22.23 3.23 -3.12
CA ALA A 328 23.06 2.04 -3.05
C ALA A 328 22.34 0.76 -3.47
N SER A 329 23.06 -0.09 -4.20
CA SER A 329 22.67 -1.47 -4.48
C SER A 329 23.68 -2.40 -3.85
N VAL A 330 23.22 -3.19 -2.87
CA VAL A 330 24.05 -4.08 -2.06
C VAL A 330 23.66 -5.53 -2.36
N GLU A 331 24.63 -6.28 -2.86
CA GLU A 331 24.42 -7.64 -3.35
C GLU A 331 25.45 -8.60 -2.78
N GLY A 332 25.18 -9.90 -2.86
CA GLY A 332 26.13 -10.90 -2.39
C GLY A 332 26.10 -11.09 -0.89
N TYR A 333 27.30 -11.23 -0.33
CA TYR A 333 27.54 -11.37 1.10
C TYR A 333 28.23 -10.13 1.67
N THR A 334 27.68 -8.97 1.27
CA THR A 334 28.18 -7.64 1.59
C THR A 334 27.50 -7.07 2.83
N TYR A 335 28.26 -6.41 3.70
CA TYR A 335 27.76 -5.54 4.76
C TYR A 335 28.06 -4.07 4.44
N LEU A 336 27.02 -3.25 4.36
CA LEU A 336 27.11 -1.80 4.20
C LEU A 336 26.69 -1.10 5.49
N TYR A 337 27.58 -0.28 6.05
CA TYR A 337 27.29 0.65 7.14
C TYR A 337 27.36 2.09 6.62
N MET A 338 26.35 2.90 6.92
CA MET A 338 26.29 4.31 6.57
C MET A 338 25.94 5.16 7.78
N GLU A 339 26.60 6.31 7.92
CA GLU A 339 26.30 7.26 9.00
C GLU A 339 26.31 8.71 8.50
N ASN A 340 25.30 9.48 8.90
CA ASN A 340 25.10 10.88 8.52
C ASN A 340 25.09 11.06 6.98
N PHE A 341 24.14 10.39 6.33
CA PHE A 341 23.97 10.49 4.88
C PHE A 341 22.82 11.43 4.51
N TYR A 342 23.11 12.39 3.64
CA TYR A 342 22.12 13.36 3.16
C TYR A 342 21.86 13.18 1.66
N SER A 343 20.60 13.27 1.25
CA SER A 343 20.23 13.27 -0.16
C SER A 343 19.09 14.21 -0.50
N ASP A 344 19.14 14.76 -1.72
CA ASP A 344 18.11 15.66 -2.24
C ASP A 344 17.88 15.47 -3.74
N ASN A 345 16.64 15.65 -4.17
CA ASN A 345 16.18 15.52 -5.54
C ASN A 345 16.55 14.15 -6.15
N LEU A 346 16.09 13.07 -5.52
CA LEU A 346 16.23 11.71 -6.01
C LEU A 346 15.08 11.36 -6.94
N TYR A 347 15.31 11.49 -8.25
CA TYR A 347 14.35 11.11 -9.27
C TYR A 347 14.66 9.72 -9.84
N GLY A 348 13.91 8.75 -9.35
CA GLY A 348 14.06 7.35 -9.68
C GLY A 348 13.63 6.96 -11.09
N GLY A 349 12.98 7.85 -11.85
CA GLY A 349 12.40 7.49 -13.14
C GLY A 349 11.48 6.28 -12.98
N ASN A 350 11.70 5.26 -13.81
CA ASN A 350 11.00 3.97 -13.74
C ASN A 350 11.71 2.94 -12.84
N GLY A 351 12.73 3.33 -12.09
CA GLY A 351 13.32 2.49 -11.05
C GLY A 351 12.57 2.61 -9.72
N ILE A 352 13.05 1.87 -8.73
CA ILE A 352 12.54 1.81 -7.36
C ILE A 352 13.64 1.47 -6.35
N GLY A 353 13.50 2.02 -5.15
CA GLY A 353 14.41 1.83 -4.02
C GLY A 353 15.56 2.82 -4.02
N ALA A 354 15.68 3.65 -2.98
CA ALA A 354 16.91 4.36 -2.67
C ALA A 354 18.01 3.35 -2.34
N PHE A 355 17.64 2.26 -1.68
CA PHE A 355 18.46 1.11 -1.36
C PHE A 355 17.86 -0.16 -1.98
N THR A 356 18.72 -1.00 -2.55
CA THR A 356 18.34 -2.37 -2.91
C THR A 356 19.23 -3.39 -2.22
N LEU A 357 18.62 -4.51 -1.84
CA LEU A 357 19.25 -5.59 -1.09
C LEU A 357 18.92 -6.93 -1.74
N THR A 358 19.93 -7.80 -1.91
CA THR A 358 19.74 -9.17 -2.44
C THR A 358 20.58 -10.20 -1.70
N GLN A 359 20.28 -11.49 -1.86
CA GLN A 359 21.05 -12.61 -1.28
C GLN A 359 21.21 -12.46 0.24
N GLY A 360 22.40 -12.71 0.80
CA GLY A 360 22.70 -12.62 2.22
C GLY A 360 23.27 -11.27 2.66
N SER A 361 22.99 -10.19 1.91
CA SER A 361 23.56 -8.87 2.17
C SER A 361 22.87 -8.15 3.34
N SER A 362 23.57 -7.18 3.93
CA SER A 362 23.11 -6.44 5.10
C SER A 362 23.40 -4.96 4.96
N ILE A 363 22.42 -4.13 5.32
CA ILE A 363 22.52 -2.67 5.29
C ILE A 363 22.19 -2.14 6.69
N GLU A 364 23.08 -1.34 7.26
CA GLU A 364 22.87 -0.59 8.50
C GLU A 364 23.10 0.90 8.25
N ILE A 365 22.13 1.73 8.62
CA ILE A 365 22.17 3.17 8.41
C ILE A 365 21.88 3.88 9.73
N VAL A 366 22.75 4.82 10.11
CA VAL A 366 22.63 5.68 11.30
C VAL A 366 22.51 7.13 10.84
N THR A 367 21.34 7.73 10.97
CA THR A 367 20.99 9.07 10.45
C THR A 367 20.97 9.13 8.91
N LEU A 368 19.75 9.18 8.36
CA LEU A 368 19.49 9.37 6.93
C LEU A 368 18.51 10.52 6.72
N GLU A 369 18.88 11.50 5.91
CA GLU A 369 17.99 12.59 5.51
C GLU A 369 17.77 12.56 3.99
N ILE A 370 16.50 12.49 3.56
CA ILE A 370 16.12 12.55 2.15
C ILE A 370 15.00 13.56 1.97
N ASN A 371 15.27 14.64 1.21
CA ASN A 371 14.34 15.75 1.05
C ASN A 371 13.30 15.61 -0.07
N VAL A 372 13.65 14.91 -1.14
CA VAL A 372 12.74 14.64 -2.26
C VAL A 372 13.12 13.28 -2.83
N LEU A 373 12.17 12.34 -2.81
CA LEU A 373 12.34 10.99 -3.35
C LEU A 373 11.14 10.62 -4.21
N THR A 374 11.38 10.30 -5.48
CA THR A 374 10.32 9.94 -6.43
C THR A 374 10.62 8.60 -7.12
N GLY A 375 9.63 7.71 -7.22
CA GLY A 375 9.71 6.46 -7.98
C GLY A 375 8.41 6.14 -8.72
N HIS A 376 8.46 5.26 -9.73
CA HIS A 376 7.33 4.95 -10.62
C HIS A 376 7.16 3.44 -10.94
N ASP A 377 7.67 2.52 -10.11
CA ASP A 377 7.55 1.07 -10.38
C ASP A 377 7.18 0.27 -9.11
N THR A 378 7.09 -1.05 -9.24
CA THR A 378 6.68 -2.01 -8.20
C THR A 378 7.79 -2.31 -7.20
N GLY A 379 7.72 -1.69 -6.02
CA GLY A 379 8.58 -1.96 -4.86
C GLY A 379 8.50 -0.82 -3.86
N GLY A 380 9.43 -0.73 -2.92
CA GLY A 380 9.49 0.32 -1.90
C GLY A 380 10.40 1.46 -2.32
N LEU A 381 10.03 2.72 -2.06
CA LEU A 381 10.88 3.85 -2.45
C LEU A 381 12.17 3.92 -1.64
N LEU A 382 12.14 3.60 -0.34
CA LEU A 382 13.36 3.60 0.46
C LEU A 382 14.13 2.31 0.25
N LEU A 383 13.48 1.17 0.48
CA LEU A 383 14.09 -0.15 0.37
C LEU A 383 13.25 -1.03 -0.54
N THR A 384 13.93 -1.69 -1.48
CA THR A 384 13.40 -2.85 -2.18
C THR A 384 14.37 -4.02 -2.05
N SER A 385 13.89 -5.18 -1.63
CA SER A 385 14.67 -6.42 -1.67
C SER A 385 14.05 -7.50 -2.56
N TYR A 386 14.94 -8.33 -3.12
CA TYR A 386 14.58 -9.48 -3.96
C TYR A 386 15.70 -10.52 -3.93
N ASP A 387 15.36 -11.78 -4.25
CA ASP A 387 16.28 -12.92 -4.26
C ASP A 387 17.09 -13.06 -2.95
N GLU A 388 16.42 -12.89 -1.81
CA GLU A 388 17.04 -12.86 -0.48
C GLU A 388 17.28 -14.26 0.10
N GLU A 389 18.43 -14.41 0.73
CA GLU A 389 18.83 -15.59 1.50
C GLU A 389 18.65 -15.34 3.00
N VAL A 390 18.59 -16.43 3.78
CA VAL A 390 18.50 -16.35 5.24
C VAL A 390 19.69 -15.56 5.80
N GLY A 391 19.41 -14.56 6.63
CA GLY A 391 20.41 -13.70 7.27
C GLY A 391 20.57 -12.32 6.60
N ALA A 392 19.77 -12.01 5.57
CA ALA A 392 19.65 -10.66 5.06
C ALA A 392 19.09 -9.70 6.13
N THR A 393 19.67 -8.51 6.27
CA THR A 393 19.22 -7.54 7.29
C THR A 393 19.16 -6.11 6.75
N PHE A 394 18.15 -5.37 7.18
CA PHE A 394 18.05 -3.93 6.95
C PHE A 394 17.78 -3.21 8.27
N ILE A 395 18.72 -2.36 8.68
CA ILE A 395 18.67 -1.60 9.92
C ILE A 395 18.74 -0.11 9.60
N LEU A 396 17.76 0.66 10.07
CA LEU A 396 17.75 2.12 9.99
C LEU A 396 17.51 2.73 11.37
N LYS A 397 18.42 3.59 11.82
CA LYS A 397 18.36 4.30 13.11
C LYS A 397 18.45 5.80 12.85
N GLY A 398 17.35 6.52 13.00
CA GLY A 398 17.28 7.95 12.69
C GLY A 398 17.06 8.19 11.20
N GLY A 399 15.87 8.66 10.83
CA GLY A 399 15.53 8.98 9.45
C GLY A 399 14.59 10.18 9.34
N THR A 400 14.87 11.08 8.40
CA THR A 400 13.98 12.20 8.07
C THR A 400 13.69 12.17 6.58
N PHE A 401 12.42 12.00 6.23
CA PHE A 401 11.96 11.87 4.86
C PHE A 401 10.94 12.94 4.57
N VAL A 402 11.30 13.88 3.69
CA VAL A 402 10.39 14.91 3.22
C VAL A 402 9.98 14.57 1.80
N LYS A 403 8.70 14.75 1.49
CA LYS A 403 8.15 14.74 0.12
C LYS A 403 8.49 13.47 -0.68
N MET A 404 8.01 12.34 -0.17
CA MET A 404 8.08 11.06 -0.87
C MET A 404 6.93 10.92 -1.88
N ILE A 405 7.26 10.55 -3.12
CA ILE A 405 6.33 10.46 -4.24
C ILE A 405 6.41 9.07 -4.89
N GLN A 406 5.40 8.23 -4.68
CA GLN A 406 5.27 6.92 -5.35
C GLN A 406 4.20 7.01 -6.44
N ASN A 407 4.62 6.99 -7.71
CA ASN A 407 3.75 7.28 -8.86
C ASN A 407 3.30 6.04 -9.65
N GLU A 408 3.62 4.82 -9.20
CA GLU A 408 3.12 3.59 -9.82
C GLU A 408 1.59 3.46 -9.64
N LYS A 409 0.84 3.43 -10.75
CA LYS A 409 -0.64 3.48 -10.75
C LYS A 409 -1.28 2.12 -10.95
N ASP A 410 -0.65 1.27 -11.74
CA ASP A 410 -1.27 0.07 -12.28
C ASP A 410 -0.96 -1.15 -11.41
N LYS A 411 0.22 -1.18 -10.80
CA LYS A 411 0.70 -2.30 -9.98
C LYS A 411 0.76 -1.94 -8.48
N PRO A 412 0.66 -2.94 -7.58
CA PRO A 412 0.92 -2.71 -6.17
C PRO A 412 2.39 -2.30 -5.96
N SER A 413 2.62 -1.23 -5.21
CA SER A 413 3.93 -0.76 -4.78
C SER A 413 3.86 -0.28 -3.34
N ALA A 414 5.02 -0.12 -2.70
CA ALA A 414 5.13 0.41 -1.36
C ALA A 414 5.74 1.81 -1.38
N ILE A 415 5.32 2.64 -0.43
CA ILE A 415 5.89 3.97 -0.23
C ILE A 415 7.27 3.84 0.41
N LEU A 416 7.40 3.05 1.48
CA LEU A 416 8.62 2.99 2.28
C LEU A 416 9.44 1.74 1.95
N ILE A 417 8.95 0.57 2.35
CA ILE A 417 9.71 -0.68 2.31
C ILE A 417 8.92 -1.74 1.53
N TRP A 418 9.62 -2.47 0.68
CA TRP A 418 9.14 -3.70 0.06
C TRP A 418 10.17 -4.80 0.20
N ILE A 419 9.81 -5.87 0.89
CA ILE A 419 10.65 -7.07 1.00
C ILE A 419 9.92 -8.32 0.54
N SER A 420 10.62 -9.23 -0.13
CA SER A 420 10.01 -10.42 -0.70
C SER A 420 10.02 -11.60 0.28
N LYS A 421 11.11 -11.80 1.03
CA LYS A 421 11.26 -12.85 2.06
C LYS A 421 12.61 -12.73 2.78
N ASN A 422 12.81 -13.48 3.86
CA ASN A 422 14.10 -13.73 4.51
C ASN A 422 14.89 -12.50 4.98
N VAL A 423 14.24 -11.34 5.14
CA VAL A 423 14.89 -10.12 5.62
C VAL A 423 14.44 -9.81 7.04
N ASP A 424 15.40 -9.60 7.93
CA ASP A 424 15.13 -9.00 9.24
C ASP A 424 15.24 -7.47 9.15
N ILE A 425 14.13 -6.80 9.40
CA ILE A 425 14.00 -5.34 9.36
C ILE A 425 13.96 -4.79 10.78
N SER A 426 14.82 -3.80 11.06
CA SER A 426 14.76 -3.00 12.28
C SER A 426 14.85 -1.51 11.93
N VAL A 427 13.75 -0.79 12.12
CA VAL A 427 13.64 0.64 11.80
C VAL A 427 13.32 1.41 13.07
N SER A 428 14.06 2.48 13.33
CA SER A 428 13.88 3.30 14.54
C SER A 428 14.06 4.79 14.29
N ASP A 429 13.29 5.59 15.03
CA ASP A 429 13.39 7.06 15.08
C ASP A 429 13.21 7.72 13.69
N ILE A 430 12.05 7.48 13.08
CA ILE A 430 11.73 7.95 11.72
C ILE A 430 10.68 9.06 11.77
N ILE A 431 10.93 10.13 11.03
CA ILE A 431 9.98 11.22 10.79
C ILE A 431 9.72 11.31 9.29
N MET A 432 8.46 11.35 8.89
CA MET A 432 8.04 11.50 7.50
C MET A 432 6.98 12.58 7.33
N GLU A 433 7.16 13.42 6.30
CA GLU A 433 6.27 14.54 5.98
C GLU A 433 5.94 14.59 4.48
N GLU A 434 4.72 15.02 4.14
CA GLU A 434 4.25 15.29 2.78
C GLU A 434 4.32 14.08 1.82
N ILE A 435 3.80 12.92 2.25
CA ILE A 435 3.78 11.73 1.41
C ILE A 435 2.67 11.82 0.36
N ASN A 436 3.00 11.63 -0.91
CA ASN A 436 2.04 11.52 -2.01
C ASN A 436 2.21 10.19 -2.74
N SER A 437 1.14 9.40 -2.87
CA SER A 437 1.28 8.03 -3.38
C SER A 437 0.10 7.54 -4.22
N TYR A 438 0.40 6.77 -5.25
CA TYR A 438 -0.50 5.83 -5.92
C TYR A 438 -0.23 4.37 -5.50
N GLY A 439 0.83 4.16 -4.72
CA GLY A 439 1.19 2.86 -4.15
C GLY A 439 0.16 2.34 -3.16
N LYS A 440 0.00 1.02 -3.17
CA LYS A 440 -1.00 0.30 -2.37
C LYS A 440 -0.58 0.13 -0.91
N TYR A 441 0.73 0.16 -0.63
CA TYR A 441 1.25 -0.13 0.70
C TYR A 441 2.11 1.02 1.23
N LEU A 442 2.13 1.24 2.55
CA LEU A 442 3.24 1.98 3.16
C LEU A 442 4.44 1.04 3.32
N ILE A 443 4.22 -0.14 3.91
CA ILE A 443 5.22 -1.22 3.99
C ILE A 443 4.60 -2.55 3.53
N TYR A 444 5.36 -3.27 2.71
CA TYR A 444 5.07 -4.64 2.29
C TYR A 444 6.17 -5.60 2.77
N GLN A 445 5.74 -6.68 3.44
CA GLN A 445 6.59 -7.73 3.97
C GLN A 445 6.12 -9.10 3.47
N GLY A 446 6.94 -9.78 2.68
CA GLY A 446 6.77 -11.20 2.37
C GLY A 446 7.49 -12.12 3.36
N SER A 447 7.16 -13.40 3.30
CA SER A 447 7.51 -14.43 4.29
C SER A 447 8.62 -15.38 3.86
N PRO A 448 9.40 -15.94 4.81
CA PRO A 448 9.41 -15.63 6.25
C PRO A 448 10.30 -14.41 6.55
N SER A 449 9.81 -13.45 7.32
CA SER A 449 10.59 -12.25 7.67
C SER A 449 10.21 -11.72 9.05
N THR A 450 11.11 -10.96 9.67
CA THR A 450 10.84 -10.21 10.91
C THR A 450 10.86 -8.72 10.61
N MET A 451 9.89 -7.98 11.14
CA MET A 451 9.84 -6.52 11.04
C MET A 451 9.62 -5.90 12.42
N GLU A 452 10.56 -5.07 12.84
CA GLU A 452 10.47 -4.26 14.04
C GLU A 452 10.58 -2.77 13.69
N ILE A 453 9.57 -2.00 14.08
CA ILE A 453 9.52 -0.54 13.88
C ILE A 453 9.30 0.11 15.24
N ASN A 454 10.20 1.03 15.60
CA ASN A 454 10.20 1.75 16.86
C ASN A 454 10.19 3.27 16.58
N ASN A 455 9.32 4.04 17.23
CA ASN A 455 9.33 5.52 17.11
C ASN A 455 9.19 5.99 15.65
N LEU A 456 8.05 5.72 15.03
CA LEU A 456 7.72 6.20 13.67
C LEU A 456 6.66 7.30 13.78
N GLU A 457 6.98 8.49 13.26
CA GLU A 457 6.06 9.61 13.14
C GLU A 457 5.80 9.89 11.66
N ILE A 458 4.54 9.80 11.23
CA ILE A 458 4.12 10.17 9.89
C ILE A 458 2.96 11.16 10.00
N ASN A 459 3.17 12.33 9.43
CA ASN A 459 2.11 13.31 9.27
C ASN A 459 1.80 13.49 7.79
N TYR A 460 0.52 13.33 7.45
CA TYR A 460 -0.03 13.61 6.13
C TYR A 460 0.42 12.61 5.05
N ILE A 461 -0.42 11.58 4.84
CA ILE A 461 -0.31 10.66 3.71
C ILE A 461 -1.49 10.92 2.77
N ASN A 462 -1.18 11.51 1.61
CA ASN A 462 -2.16 11.72 0.58
C ASN A 462 -2.03 10.65 -0.51
N THR A 463 -3.02 9.76 -0.63
CA THR A 463 -3.05 8.79 -1.73
C THR A 463 -4.21 9.03 -2.67
N ASN A 464 -4.08 8.54 -3.91
CA ASN A 464 -5.19 8.53 -4.88
C ASN A 464 -5.77 7.12 -5.07
N ARG A 465 -5.36 6.17 -4.21
CA ARG A 465 -5.72 4.76 -4.25
C ARG A 465 -5.80 4.25 -2.82
N GLU A 466 -6.66 3.26 -2.62
CA GLU A 466 -6.72 2.42 -1.42
C GLU A 466 -5.32 2.05 -0.91
N LEU A 467 -5.02 2.48 0.32
CA LEU A 467 -3.75 2.29 1.01
C LEU A 467 -3.92 1.33 2.18
N ILE A 468 -3.05 0.32 2.26
CA ILE A 468 -2.84 -0.47 3.47
C ILE A 468 -1.51 -0.06 4.10
N LEU A 469 -1.49 0.36 5.36
CA LEU A 469 -0.24 0.84 5.98
C LEU A 469 0.78 -0.31 6.12
N PHE A 470 0.36 -1.45 6.67
CA PHE A 470 1.23 -2.59 6.87
C PHE A 470 0.63 -3.85 6.23
N ARG A 471 1.26 -4.36 5.17
CA ARG A 471 0.90 -5.64 4.54
C ARG A 471 1.94 -6.71 4.87
N SER A 472 1.50 -7.80 5.48
CA SER A 472 2.32 -8.97 5.82
C SER A 472 1.79 -10.22 5.11
N GLU A 473 2.44 -10.61 4.02
CA GLU A 473 2.04 -11.75 3.21
C GLU A 473 2.81 -13.01 3.62
N SER A 474 2.07 -14.09 3.88
CA SER A 474 2.63 -15.41 4.13
C SER A 474 1.73 -16.49 3.55
N HIS A 475 2.36 -17.52 2.96
CA HIS A 475 1.64 -18.63 2.33
C HIS A 475 1.59 -19.88 3.22
N SER A 476 2.23 -19.87 4.40
CA SER A 476 2.37 -21.05 5.25
C SER A 476 2.35 -20.71 6.74
N ILE A 477 1.67 -21.55 7.52
CA ILE A 477 1.67 -21.46 8.99
C ILE A 477 3.06 -21.71 9.62
N VAL A 478 3.97 -22.36 8.89
CA VAL A 478 5.35 -22.66 9.37
C VAL A 478 6.28 -21.47 9.15
N GLU A 479 5.99 -20.66 8.14
CA GLU A 479 6.75 -19.47 7.76
C GLU A 479 5.95 -18.23 8.16
N LYS A 480 5.65 -18.09 9.45
CA LYS A 480 4.94 -16.90 9.91
C LYS A 480 5.85 -15.70 9.88
N ASN A 481 5.29 -14.55 9.53
CA ASN A 481 5.95 -13.28 9.73
C ASN A 481 5.83 -12.83 11.19
N ILE A 482 6.84 -12.10 11.66
CA ILE A 482 6.81 -11.40 12.94
C ILE A 482 6.73 -9.91 12.64
N VAL A 483 5.77 -9.21 13.25
CA VAL A 483 5.55 -7.76 13.09
C VAL A 483 5.50 -7.11 14.47
N ILE A 484 6.42 -6.21 14.77
CA ILE A 484 6.51 -5.48 16.03
C ILE A 484 6.47 -3.99 15.72
N LEU A 485 5.45 -3.31 16.23
CA LEU A 485 5.22 -1.88 16.03
C LEU A 485 5.17 -1.20 17.40
N ASN A 486 6.18 -0.42 17.76
CA ASN A 486 6.25 0.28 19.04
C ASN A 486 6.31 1.80 18.84
N ASN A 487 5.48 2.54 19.57
CA ASN A 487 5.46 4.00 19.54
C ASN A 487 5.29 4.55 18.11
N ILE A 488 4.25 4.07 17.42
CA ILE A 488 3.91 4.51 16.07
C ILE A 488 2.87 5.62 16.16
N HIS A 489 3.11 6.76 15.54
CA HIS A 489 2.15 7.84 15.37
C HIS A 489 1.94 8.11 13.88
N ILE A 490 0.74 7.80 13.38
CA ILE A 490 0.36 8.06 11.98
C ILE A 490 -0.92 8.87 11.99
N SER A 491 -0.89 10.03 11.35
CA SER A 491 -2.03 10.94 11.28
C SER A 491 -2.30 11.43 9.86
N ASN A 492 -3.55 11.82 9.59
CA ASN A 492 -3.99 12.46 8.34
C ASN A 492 -3.75 11.56 7.11
N VAL A 493 -4.44 10.42 7.04
CA VAL A 493 -4.34 9.47 5.92
C VAL A 493 -5.61 9.52 5.06
N SER A 494 -5.47 9.81 3.77
CA SER A 494 -6.57 9.73 2.80
C SER A 494 -6.63 8.35 2.12
N PHE A 495 -7.84 7.93 1.70
CA PHE A 495 -8.13 6.66 1.03
C PHE A 495 -7.56 5.42 1.74
N LEU A 496 -7.76 5.32 3.05
CA LEU A 496 -7.39 4.12 3.81
C LEU A 496 -8.23 2.91 3.38
N GLU A 497 -7.58 1.76 3.14
CA GLU A 497 -8.21 0.43 3.01
C GLU A 497 -8.07 -0.38 4.32
N GLY A 498 -6.97 -0.15 5.04
CA GLY A 498 -6.73 -0.71 6.37
C GLY A 498 -5.39 -0.29 6.96
N ILE A 499 -5.25 -0.35 8.28
CA ILE A 499 -3.98 -0.14 8.97
C ILE A 499 -3.09 -1.36 8.78
N LEU A 500 -3.64 -2.57 8.96
CA LEU A 500 -2.87 -3.81 8.95
C LEU A 500 -3.62 -4.92 8.22
N SER A 501 -2.92 -5.62 7.32
CA SER A 501 -3.41 -6.82 6.66
C SER A 501 -2.34 -7.91 6.70
N ALA A 502 -2.65 -9.04 7.34
CA ALA A 502 -1.70 -10.14 7.50
C ALA A 502 -2.33 -11.51 7.21
N ASP A 503 -1.60 -12.43 6.58
CA ASP A 503 -2.11 -13.78 6.28
C ASP A 503 -1.81 -14.78 7.41
N TYR A 504 -0.52 -14.99 7.71
CA TYR A 504 -0.05 -15.78 8.86
C TYR A 504 1.05 -15.00 9.58
N ALA A 505 0.71 -14.34 10.69
CA ALA A 505 1.67 -13.52 11.41
C ALA A 505 1.45 -13.50 12.93
N ASP A 506 2.54 -13.28 13.65
CA ASP A 506 2.53 -12.90 15.07
C ASP A 506 2.83 -11.39 15.14
N ILE A 507 1.82 -10.60 15.50
CA ILE A 507 1.85 -9.14 15.48
C ILE A 507 1.75 -8.57 16.90
N THR A 508 2.58 -7.58 17.20
CA THR A 508 2.51 -6.78 18.43
C THR A 508 2.50 -5.29 18.09
N ILE A 509 1.55 -4.54 18.65
CA ILE A 509 1.44 -3.09 18.53
C ILE A 509 1.43 -2.48 19.93
N ASN A 510 2.39 -1.63 20.28
CA ASN A 510 2.50 -1.04 21.62
C ASN A 510 2.63 0.48 21.58
N ASN A 511 1.90 1.17 22.46
CA ASN A 511 2.02 2.62 22.67
C ASN A 511 1.83 3.43 21.38
N SER A 512 0.94 2.99 20.49
CA SER A 512 0.78 3.58 19.14
C SER A 512 -0.50 4.37 19.01
N THR A 513 -0.50 5.42 18.20
CA THR A 513 -1.65 6.26 17.90
C THR A 513 -1.88 6.32 16.39
N PHE A 514 -3.10 5.98 15.97
CA PHE A 514 -3.57 6.07 14.59
C PHE A 514 -4.77 7.00 14.55
N GLU A 515 -4.65 8.16 13.90
CA GLU A 515 -5.68 9.19 13.96
C GLU A 515 -5.99 9.84 12.60
N TYR A 516 -7.24 10.32 12.44
CA TYR A 516 -7.70 11.04 11.26
C TYR A 516 -7.47 10.26 9.95
N MET A 517 -8.05 9.06 9.87
CA MET A 517 -7.92 8.18 8.72
C MET A 517 -9.28 7.94 8.06
N TYR A 518 -9.39 8.36 6.81
CA TYR A 518 -10.67 8.38 6.10
C TYR A 518 -10.60 7.58 4.81
N ASN A 519 -11.66 6.80 4.56
CA ASN A 519 -11.92 6.21 3.27
C ASN A 519 -12.93 7.09 2.50
N ASP A 520 -12.42 7.95 1.62
CA ASP A 520 -13.21 8.91 0.82
C ASP A 520 -14.34 8.27 0.00
N TYR A 521 -14.29 6.96 -0.28
CA TYR A 521 -15.37 6.27 -0.99
C TYR A 521 -16.66 6.17 -0.17
N LEU A 522 -16.59 6.24 1.15
CA LEU A 522 -17.77 6.16 2.02
C LEU A 522 -18.59 7.46 2.00
N ASP A 523 -17.99 8.60 1.68
CA ASP A 523 -18.68 9.90 1.60
C ASP A 523 -19.39 10.13 0.25
N LYS A 524 -18.90 9.50 -0.84
CA LYS A 524 -19.43 9.69 -2.19
C LYS A 524 -20.54 8.68 -2.49
N GLU A 525 -21.74 8.97 -1.98
CA GLU A 525 -23.00 8.23 -2.19
C GLU A 525 -22.85 6.70 -2.04
N PHE A 526 -23.23 6.19 -0.86
CA PHE A 526 -23.40 4.79 -0.36
C PHE A 526 -23.83 3.64 -1.31
N LYS A 527 -23.81 3.79 -2.64
CA LYS A 527 -24.69 3.03 -3.51
C LYS A 527 -24.08 1.83 -4.22
N TYR A 528 -22.76 1.71 -4.50
CA TYR A 528 -22.33 0.63 -5.43
C TYR A 528 -20.94 -0.03 -5.33
N ILE A 529 -20.10 0.15 -4.30
CA ILE A 529 -18.77 -0.49 -4.30
C ILE A 529 -18.65 -1.54 -3.18
N SER A 530 -18.55 -2.80 -3.58
CA SER A 530 -18.55 -4.01 -2.76
C SER A 530 -17.18 -4.42 -2.21
N VAL A 531 -16.24 -3.48 -2.07
CA VAL A 531 -14.93 -3.79 -1.50
C VAL A 531 -15.05 -3.62 0.00
N SER A 532 -15.16 -4.75 0.71
CA SER A 532 -15.28 -4.76 2.16
C SER A 532 -13.92 -4.40 2.77
N SER A 533 -13.69 -3.11 3.05
CA SER A 533 -12.47 -2.64 3.72
C SER A 533 -12.45 -3.06 5.20
N SER A 534 -11.30 -2.94 5.87
CA SER A 534 -11.25 -3.15 7.32
C SER A 534 -10.03 -2.54 7.94
N MET A 535 -10.17 -1.95 9.13
CA MET A 535 -9.05 -1.35 9.86
C MET A 535 -7.93 -2.38 10.12
N ILE A 536 -8.27 -3.60 10.53
CA ILE A 536 -7.33 -4.71 10.68
C ILE A 536 -7.90 -6.00 10.07
N LYS A 537 -7.13 -6.64 9.18
CA LYS A 537 -7.45 -7.94 8.57
C LYS A 537 -6.40 -8.99 8.91
N LEU A 538 -6.83 -10.13 9.47
CA LEU A 538 -5.94 -11.24 9.83
C LEU A 538 -6.40 -12.56 9.19
N GLY A 539 -5.46 -13.31 8.62
CA GLY A 539 -5.67 -14.65 8.12
C GLY A 539 -5.55 -15.72 9.21
N LEU A 540 -5.55 -16.98 8.79
CA LEU A 540 -5.67 -18.14 9.68
C LEU A 540 -4.52 -18.23 10.69
N ASN A 541 -4.83 -18.67 11.92
CA ASN A 541 -3.82 -18.92 12.96
C ASN A 541 -2.91 -17.73 13.30
N SER A 542 -3.30 -16.50 12.97
CA SER A 542 -2.53 -15.30 13.31
C SER A 542 -2.74 -14.91 14.78
N LYS A 543 -1.77 -14.18 15.33
CA LYS A 543 -1.86 -13.61 16.68
C LYS A 543 -1.64 -12.12 16.61
N LEU A 544 -2.47 -11.35 17.30
CA LEU A 544 -2.35 -9.91 17.40
C LEU A 544 -2.47 -9.49 18.86
N SER A 545 -1.49 -8.73 19.34
CA SER A 545 -1.49 -8.10 20.66
C SER A 545 -1.35 -6.59 20.49
N ILE A 546 -2.33 -5.82 20.96
CA ILE A 546 -2.33 -4.35 20.93
C ILE A 546 -2.35 -3.86 22.38
N ASN A 547 -1.36 -3.06 22.79
CA ASN A 547 -1.23 -2.58 24.17
C ASN A 547 -1.04 -1.06 24.22
N ASN A 548 -1.79 -0.38 25.09
CA ASN A 548 -1.67 1.05 25.35
C ASN A 548 -1.77 1.93 24.09
N SER A 549 -2.65 1.58 23.15
CA SER A 549 -2.73 2.23 21.84
C SER A 549 -4.06 2.96 21.64
N VAL A 550 -4.04 4.00 20.82
CA VAL A 550 -5.19 4.86 20.48
C VAL A 550 -5.52 4.71 19.00
N PHE A 551 -6.81 4.50 18.71
CA PHE A 551 -7.39 4.55 17.37
C PHE A 551 -8.45 5.64 17.38
N ASP A 552 -8.21 6.74 16.66
CA ASP A 552 -9.08 7.92 16.72
C ASP A 552 -9.58 8.33 15.33
N SER A 553 -10.87 8.65 15.21
CA SER A 553 -11.42 9.24 13.99
C SER A 553 -11.15 8.41 12.72
N ILE A 554 -11.33 7.09 12.81
CA ILE A 554 -11.15 6.14 11.69
C ILE A 554 -12.51 5.81 11.06
N THR A 555 -12.60 5.85 9.72
CA THR A 555 -13.81 5.50 8.98
C THR A 555 -13.58 4.32 8.02
N GLU A 556 -14.25 3.19 8.25
CA GLU A 556 -14.10 1.95 7.45
C GLU A 556 -15.41 1.12 7.40
N ASP A 557 -15.43 -0.01 6.67
CA ASP A 557 -16.57 -0.94 6.70
C ASP A 557 -16.63 -1.72 8.04
N ILE A 558 -15.53 -2.37 8.43
CA ILE A 558 -15.42 -3.20 9.65
C ILE A 558 -14.11 -2.86 10.39
N GLY A 559 -14.12 -2.86 11.72
CA GLY A 559 -12.88 -2.66 12.50
C GLY A 559 -11.92 -3.84 12.37
N PHE A 560 -12.37 -5.03 12.77
CA PHE A 560 -11.55 -6.24 12.76
C PHE A 560 -12.18 -7.35 11.90
N LYS A 561 -11.43 -7.84 10.91
CA LYS A 561 -11.70 -9.08 10.16
C LYS A 561 -10.67 -10.13 10.52
N SER A 562 -11.11 -11.34 10.82
CA SER A 562 -10.18 -12.41 11.14
C SER A 562 -10.71 -13.79 10.74
N LYS A 563 -9.79 -14.70 10.39
CA LYS A 563 -10.14 -16.08 10.05
C LYS A 563 -10.02 -17.02 11.25
N ASN A 564 -10.37 -18.29 11.04
CA ASN A 564 -10.36 -19.32 12.08
C ASN A 564 -9.00 -19.42 12.84
N ASN A 565 -9.08 -19.78 14.12
CA ASN A 565 -7.94 -19.90 15.05
C ASN A 565 -7.08 -18.63 15.22
N THR A 566 -7.62 -17.45 14.92
CA THR A 566 -6.93 -16.18 15.17
C THR A 566 -7.15 -15.72 16.60
N PHE A 567 -6.10 -15.18 17.24
CA PHE A 567 -6.18 -14.64 18.60
C PHE A 567 -5.84 -13.16 18.61
N ILE A 568 -6.78 -12.33 19.04
CA ILE A 568 -6.65 -10.87 19.08
C ILE A 568 -6.79 -10.42 20.53
N THR A 569 -5.78 -9.73 21.05
CA THR A 569 -5.78 -9.18 22.41
C THR A 569 -5.59 -7.67 22.35
N LEU A 570 -6.49 -6.92 23.00
CA LEU A 570 -6.41 -5.48 23.17
C LEU A 570 -6.30 -5.18 24.68
N ASN A 571 -5.26 -4.48 25.11
CA ASN A 571 -5.07 -4.11 26.51
C ASN A 571 -4.84 -2.60 26.65
N ASN A 572 -5.60 -1.94 27.51
CA ASN A 572 -5.47 -0.50 27.78
C ASN A 572 -5.56 0.36 26.51
N CYS A 573 -6.42 -0.02 25.56
CA CYS A 573 -6.58 0.73 24.31
C CYS A 573 -7.74 1.74 24.41
N GLU A 574 -7.66 2.81 23.65
CA GLU A 574 -8.78 3.72 23.39
C GLU A 574 -9.15 3.66 21.91
N ILE A 575 -10.42 3.41 21.62
CA ILE A 575 -10.98 3.49 20.27
C ILE A 575 -12.06 4.57 20.33
N SER A 576 -11.80 5.71 19.68
CA SER A 576 -12.60 6.92 19.82
C SER A 576 -12.99 7.55 18.49
N TYR A 577 -14.21 8.08 18.43
CA TYR A 577 -14.72 8.82 17.26
C TYR A 577 -14.66 8.04 15.92
N CYS A 578 -14.59 6.71 15.97
CA CYS A 578 -14.53 5.89 14.77
C CYS A 578 -15.93 5.57 14.24
N SER A 579 -16.09 5.53 12.92
CA SER A 579 -17.35 5.21 12.25
C SER A 579 -17.19 4.00 11.34
N PHE A 580 -17.88 2.91 11.67
CA PHE A 580 -17.87 1.68 10.88
C PHE A 580 -19.22 1.47 10.20
N VAL A 581 -19.24 1.02 8.95
CA VAL A 581 -20.51 0.68 8.28
C VAL A 581 -21.21 -0.47 9.02
N GLN A 582 -20.48 -1.51 9.43
CA GLN A 582 -21.04 -2.61 10.21
C GLN A 582 -20.89 -2.36 11.71
N SER A 583 -19.67 -2.52 12.23
CA SER A 583 -19.31 -2.46 13.65
C SER A 583 -17.78 -2.58 13.79
N ILE A 584 -17.24 -2.26 14.96
CA ILE A 584 -15.82 -2.52 15.26
C ILE A 584 -15.51 -4.02 15.15
N PHE A 585 -16.35 -4.88 15.76
CA PHE A 585 -16.20 -6.33 15.74
C PHE A 585 -17.41 -6.98 15.07
N MET A 586 -17.24 -7.52 13.86
CA MET A 586 -18.29 -8.30 13.19
C MET A 586 -17.98 -9.79 13.34
N ILE A 587 -18.93 -10.56 13.88
CA ILE A 587 -18.81 -12.00 14.08
C ILE A 587 -19.91 -12.72 13.29
N ASP A 588 -19.51 -13.64 12.42
CA ASP A 588 -20.41 -14.51 11.68
C ASP A 588 -19.70 -15.82 11.35
N THR A 589 -20.03 -16.90 12.05
CA THR A 589 -19.38 -18.20 11.81
C THR A 589 -19.75 -18.85 10.49
N ASN A 590 -20.73 -18.31 9.76
CA ASN A 590 -20.99 -18.69 8.37
C ASN A 590 -20.08 -17.97 7.37
N ASN A 591 -19.32 -16.96 7.81
CA ASN A 591 -18.37 -16.21 7.00
C ASN A 591 -16.94 -16.42 7.52
N GLU A 592 -16.10 -17.05 6.70
CA GLU A 592 -14.72 -17.37 7.06
C GLU A 592 -13.84 -16.15 7.38
N GLU A 593 -14.23 -14.93 7.00
CA GLU A 593 -13.49 -13.69 7.27
C GLU A 593 -13.92 -12.96 8.55
N ASN A 594 -14.96 -13.43 9.25
CA ASN A 594 -15.56 -12.79 10.43
C ASN A 594 -15.55 -13.74 11.66
N LEU A 595 -14.44 -14.44 11.85
CA LEU A 595 -14.18 -15.35 12.96
C LEU A 595 -13.24 -14.69 13.99
N GLY A 596 -12.80 -15.47 14.99
CA GLY A 596 -11.65 -15.14 15.84
C GLY A 596 -11.93 -15.17 17.35
N HIS A 597 -10.85 -15.24 18.13
CA HIS A 597 -10.89 -15.17 19.59
C HIS A 597 -10.33 -13.84 20.07
N TYR A 598 -11.22 -13.01 20.61
CA TYR A 598 -10.95 -11.65 21.03
C TYR A 598 -10.94 -11.54 22.56
N SER A 599 -9.90 -10.92 23.10
CA SER A 599 -9.73 -10.59 24.52
C SER A 599 -9.43 -9.11 24.67
N ILE A 600 -10.40 -8.33 25.16
CA ILE A 600 -10.32 -6.88 25.28
C ILE A 600 -10.32 -6.54 26.77
N ASN A 601 -9.23 -5.97 27.28
CA ASN A 601 -9.03 -5.70 28.70
C ASN A 601 -8.77 -4.22 28.95
N ASN A 602 -9.45 -3.66 29.96
CA ASN A 602 -9.24 -2.29 30.46
C ASN A 602 -9.23 -1.24 29.34
N SER A 603 -10.08 -1.40 28.32
CA SER A 603 -10.09 -0.55 27.14
C SER A 603 -11.31 0.38 27.14
N LYS A 604 -11.19 1.52 26.44
CA LYS A 604 -12.25 2.52 26.35
C LYS A 604 -12.74 2.64 24.91
N PHE A 605 -14.05 2.64 24.75
CA PHE A 605 -14.74 2.85 23.48
C PHE A 605 -15.61 4.10 23.61
N PHE A 606 -15.27 5.15 22.88
CA PHE A 606 -15.85 6.48 23.05
C PHE A 606 -16.38 7.05 21.73
N TYR A 607 -17.65 7.43 21.65
CA TYR A 607 -18.21 8.06 20.44
C TYR A 607 -18.05 7.25 19.14
N ASN A 608 -18.02 5.92 19.22
CA ASN A 608 -17.97 5.09 18.01
C ASN A 608 -19.37 4.85 17.43
N SER A 609 -19.48 4.69 16.11
CA SER A 609 -20.73 4.35 15.45
C SER A 609 -20.64 3.10 14.58
N GLY A 610 -21.76 2.37 14.50
CA GLY A 610 -21.98 1.20 13.65
C GLY A 610 -23.44 1.09 13.21
N TYR A 611 -23.74 0.35 12.14
CA TYR A 611 -25.13 0.17 11.71
C TYR A 611 -25.93 -0.69 12.69
N ASN A 612 -25.43 -1.88 13.03
CA ASN A 612 -26.02 -2.76 14.05
C ASN A 612 -24.95 -3.11 15.09
N GLY A 613 -25.11 -2.67 16.33
CA GLY A 613 -24.10 -2.83 17.36
C GLY A 613 -22.91 -1.93 17.09
N GLY A 614 -22.90 -0.72 17.67
CA GLY A 614 -21.82 0.25 17.46
C GLY A 614 -20.42 -0.33 17.73
N ILE A 615 -20.34 -1.32 18.63
CA ILE A 615 -19.10 -2.02 18.97
C ILE A 615 -19.07 -3.43 18.38
N ILE A 616 -20.12 -4.23 18.56
CA ILE A 616 -20.12 -5.65 18.14
C ILE A 616 -21.44 -6.06 17.46
N ASN A 617 -21.31 -6.71 16.30
CA ASN A 617 -22.41 -7.26 15.51
C ASN A 617 -22.25 -8.78 15.37
N ILE A 618 -23.15 -9.56 15.96
CA ILE A 618 -23.08 -11.03 16.02
C ILE A 618 -24.21 -11.59 15.16
N LYS A 619 -23.89 -12.16 14.01
CA LYS A 619 -24.86 -12.84 13.15
C LYS A 619 -25.05 -14.29 13.57
N GLU A 620 -23.95 -15.03 13.62
CA GLU A 620 -23.88 -16.40 14.12
C GLU A 620 -22.56 -16.58 14.89
N ILE A 621 -22.56 -17.36 15.98
CA ILE A 621 -21.35 -17.64 16.76
C ILE A 621 -21.34 -19.07 17.32
N ASP A 622 -20.17 -19.69 17.33
CA ASP A 622 -19.91 -21.00 17.91
C ASP A 622 -18.50 -21.05 18.51
N SER A 623 -18.00 -22.25 18.87
CA SER A 623 -16.70 -22.42 19.50
C SER A 623 -15.48 -21.97 18.67
N SER A 624 -15.63 -21.72 17.38
CA SER A 624 -14.57 -21.16 16.51
C SER A 624 -14.30 -19.68 16.77
N SER A 625 -15.18 -19.00 17.51
CA SER A 625 -15.06 -17.57 17.80
C SER A 625 -15.50 -17.24 19.22
N SER A 626 -14.92 -16.21 19.81
CA SER A 626 -15.32 -15.73 21.14
C SER A 626 -14.89 -14.30 21.36
N VAL A 627 -15.67 -13.51 22.08
CA VAL A 627 -15.32 -12.12 22.40
C VAL A 627 -15.50 -11.87 23.89
N ASN A 628 -14.42 -11.50 24.58
CA ASN A 628 -14.46 -11.20 26.01
C ASN A 628 -14.00 -9.76 26.24
N PHE A 629 -14.89 -8.91 26.74
CA PHE A 629 -14.59 -7.57 27.25
C PHE A 629 -14.47 -7.63 28.78
N ASN A 630 -13.34 -7.18 29.32
CA ASN A 630 -13.05 -7.19 30.75
C ASN A 630 -12.66 -5.79 31.23
N PHE A 631 -13.37 -5.26 32.22
CA PHE A 631 -13.05 -3.95 32.82
C PHE A 631 -13.03 -2.79 31.81
N SER A 632 -13.78 -2.91 30.71
CA SER A 632 -13.81 -1.91 29.65
C SER A 632 -14.94 -0.90 29.86
N THR A 633 -14.76 0.30 29.31
CA THR A 633 -15.75 1.38 29.37
C THR A 633 -16.30 1.69 27.99
N PHE A 634 -17.62 1.76 27.88
CA PHE A 634 -18.36 2.09 26.67
C PHE A 634 -19.15 3.37 26.91
N GLU A 635 -18.72 4.46 26.29
CA GLU A 635 -19.28 5.79 26.51
C GLU A 635 -19.71 6.46 25.19
N ASN A 636 -20.95 6.95 25.14
CA ASN A 636 -21.50 7.70 24.01
C ASN A 636 -21.41 6.99 22.64
N ASN A 637 -21.35 5.67 22.60
CA ASN A 637 -21.35 4.91 21.34
C ASN A 637 -22.76 4.82 20.76
N PHE A 638 -22.86 4.69 19.44
CA PHE A 638 -24.10 4.77 18.69
C PHE A 638 -24.30 3.61 17.71
N GLY A 639 -25.42 2.90 17.83
CA GLY A 639 -25.90 1.97 16.81
C GLY A 639 -27.02 2.62 16.00
N SER A 640 -26.81 2.87 14.70
CA SER A 640 -27.78 3.63 13.90
C SER A 640 -29.11 2.91 13.70
N ASN A 641 -29.13 1.59 13.80
CA ASN A 641 -30.32 0.77 13.65
C ASN A 641 -30.68 0.04 14.96
N TYR A 642 -29.87 -0.94 15.37
CA TYR A 642 -30.12 -1.76 16.56
C TYR A 642 -28.89 -1.89 17.43
N GLY A 643 -29.04 -1.83 18.76
CA GLY A 643 -27.96 -2.08 19.70
C GLY A 643 -26.90 -0.97 19.72
N GLY A 644 -26.86 -0.16 20.78
CA GLY A 644 -25.85 0.89 20.90
C GLY A 644 -24.42 0.32 21.02
N ILE A 645 -24.28 -0.81 21.71
CA ILE A 645 -23.02 -1.54 21.88
C ILE A 645 -23.04 -2.86 21.13
N SER A 646 -24.02 -3.72 21.42
CA SER A 646 -24.09 -5.06 20.82
C SER A 646 -25.39 -5.32 20.09
N TYR A 647 -25.27 -5.97 18.94
CA TYR A 647 -26.37 -6.61 18.23
C TYR A 647 -26.11 -8.11 18.14
N SER A 648 -27.14 -8.94 18.39
CA SER A 648 -27.00 -10.39 18.22
C SER A 648 -28.24 -11.10 17.66
N THR A 649 -28.02 -11.98 16.68
CA THR A 649 -29.03 -12.95 16.22
C THR A 649 -28.72 -14.40 16.60
N SER A 650 -27.59 -14.67 17.27
CA SER A 650 -27.18 -16.04 17.62
C SER A 650 -27.62 -16.47 19.01
N TYR A 651 -28.23 -17.65 19.10
CA TYR A 651 -28.57 -18.31 20.36
C TYR A 651 -27.35 -18.68 21.22
N SER A 652 -26.16 -18.77 20.62
CA SER A 652 -24.92 -19.14 21.31
C SER A 652 -24.19 -17.95 21.92
N SER A 653 -24.67 -16.73 21.69
CA SER A 653 -24.03 -15.49 22.18
C SER A 653 -23.75 -15.47 23.68
N PRO A 654 -24.64 -15.94 24.59
CA PRO A 654 -24.35 -15.94 26.02
C PRO A 654 -23.13 -16.78 26.41
N LEU A 655 -22.76 -17.78 25.60
CA LEU A 655 -21.63 -18.67 25.88
C LEU A 655 -20.29 -18.06 25.46
N PHE A 656 -20.28 -17.38 24.31
CA PHE A 656 -19.06 -16.97 23.62
C PHE A 656 -18.80 -15.46 23.62
N VAL A 657 -19.78 -14.64 23.99
CA VAL A 657 -19.63 -13.18 24.11
C VAL A 657 -19.91 -12.74 25.55
N LYS A 658 -18.91 -12.11 26.17
CA LYS A 658 -18.95 -11.75 27.60
C LYS A 658 -18.51 -10.31 27.84
N PHE A 659 -19.27 -9.60 28.67
CA PHE A 659 -18.96 -8.30 29.22
C PHE A 659 -18.79 -8.42 30.75
N ASN A 660 -17.54 -8.54 31.18
CA ASN A 660 -17.16 -8.77 32.57
C ASN A 660 -16.71 -7.45 33.22
N ASN A 661 -17.43 -7.02 34.25
CA ASN A 661 -17.18 -5.79 35.02
C ASN A 661 -16.99 -4.55 34.12
N CYS A 662 -17.80 -4.42 33.07
CA CYS A 662 -17.74 -3.31 32.13
C CYS A 662 -18.69 -2.17 32.54
N THR A 663 -18.34 -0.94 32.14
CA THR A 663 -19.12 0.28 32.42
C THR A 663 -19.77 0.79 31.14
N PHE A 664 -21.04 1.20 31.21
CA PHE A 664 -21.83 1.68 30.07
C PHE A 664 -22.42 3.05 30.38
N ILE A 665 -22.07 4.07 29.61
CA ILE A 665 -22.43 5.47 29.87
C ILE A 665 -23.03 6.08 28.60
N ASP A 666 -24.28 6.51 28.65
CA ASP A 666 -24.94 7.32 27.61
C ASP A 666 -24.85 6.78 26.17
N ASN A 667 -24.74 5.46 26.01
CA ASN A 667 -24.81 4.80 24.69
C ASN A 667 -26.22 4.89 24.12
N LYS A 668 -26.33 4.95 22.79
CA LYS A 668 -27.59 5.27 22.09
C LYS A 668 -27.83 4.34 20.91
N SER A 669 -29.09 3.98 20.71
CA SER A 669 -29.60 3.34 19.50
C SER A 669 -31.12 3.49 19.48
N PRO A 670 -31.79 3.49 18.31
CA PRO A 670 -33.25 3.46 18.26
C PRO A 670 -33.85 2.34 19.10
N TYR A 671 -33.23 1.15 19.11
CA TYR A 671 -33.69 0.00 19.91
C TYR A 671 -32.53 -0.66 20.64
N GLY A 672 -32.63 -0.74 21.96
CA GLY A 672 -31.56 -1.30 22.80
C GLY A 672 -30.33 -0.41 22.84
N SER A 673 -30.34 0.61 23.70
CA SER A 673 -29.25 1.58 23.83
C SER A 673 -27.92 0.96 24.27
N ILE A 674 -27.95 -0.24 24.87
CA ILE A 674 -26.79 -1.10 25.13
C ILE A 674 -26.83 -2.30 24.18
N SER A 675 -27.87 -3.13 24.25
CA SER A 675 -27.93 -4.40 23.52
C SER A 675 -29.26 -4.61 22.83
N TYR A 676 -29.22 -5.08 21.59
CA TYR A 676 -30.37 -5.66 20.89
C TYR A 676 -30.09 -7.13 20.56
N SER A 677 -31.05 -8.03 20.81
CA SER A 677 -30.86 -9.46 20.56
C SER A 677 -32.10 -10.14 19.97
N LEU A 678 -31.95 -11.29 19.32
CA LEU A 678 -33.10 -12.03 18.75
C LEU A 678 -34.19 -12.33 19.80
N ASN A 679 -33.77 -12.69 21.01
CA ASN A 679 -34.60 -12.90 22.19
C ASN A 679 -33.70 -12.87 23.43
N LYS A 680 -34.29 -12.93 24.63
CA LYS A 680 -33.53 -12.94 25.90
C LYS A 680 -32.49 -14.04 26.02
N LEU A 681 -32.70 -15.20 25.40
CA LEU A 681 -31.75 -16.32 25.46
C LEU A 681 -30.56 -16.12 24.52
N SER A 682 -30.65 -15.18 23.58
CA SER A 682 -29.60 -14.86 22.61
C SER A 682 -28.78 -13.63 23.03
N GLU A 683 -29.02 -13.09 24.23
CA GLU A 683 -28.28 -11.95 24.76
C GLU A 683 -26.84 -12.36 25.11
N PRO A 684 -25.82 -11.55 24.76
CA PRO A 684 -24.49 -11.71 25.31
C PRO A 684 -24.51 -11.76 26.85
N TYR A 685 -23.51 -12.40 27.45
CA TYR A 685 -23.40 -12.43 28.90
C TYR A 685 -22.92 -11.07 29.44
N TYR A 686 -23.70 -10.49 30.35
CA TYR A 686 -23.32 -9.28 31.10
C TYR A 686 -23.23 -9.59 32.58
N SER A 687 -22.06 -9.39 33.18
CA SER A 687 -21.84 -9.65 34.62
C SER A 687 -22.70 -8.79 35.56
N ASN A 688 -23.09 -7.59 35.13
CA ASN A 688 -23.93 -6.64 35.85
C ASN A 688 -25.32 -6.44 35.19
N ILE A 689 -25.85 -7.47 34.52
CA ILE A 689 -27.09 -7.36 33.72
C ILE A 689 -28.30 -6.83 34.51
N ASP A 690 -28.41 -7.17 35.79
CA ASP A 690 -29.54 -6.78 36.63
C ASP A 690 -29.58 -5.27 36.91
N GLU A 691 -28.42 -4.62 36.99
CA GLU A 691 -28.30 -3.17 37.10
C GLU A 691 -28.64 -2.50 35.77
N LEU A 692 -28.09 -3.02 34.67
CA LEU A 692 -28.28 -2.46 33.33
C LEU A 692 -29.75 -2.55 32.87
N LYS A 693 -30.49 -3.60 33.26
CA LYS A 693 -31.92 -3.75 32.95
C LYS A 693 -32.83 -2.70 33.60
N GLN A 694 -32.33 -1.97 34.60
CA GLN A 694 -33.06 -0.84 35.20
C GLN A 694 -33.03 0.41 34.32
N ILE A 695 -32.09 0.48 33.38
CA ILE A 695 -31.98 1.59 32.43
C ILE A 695 -33.03 1.40 31.34
N LYS A 696 -33.91 2.40 31.20
CA LYS A 696 -34.98 2.37 30.19
C LYS A 696 -34.38 2.25 28.79
N ASN A 697 -34.90 1.30 28.00
CA ASN A 697 -34.46 1.01 26.63
C ASN A 697 -33.00 0.53 26.52
N ALA A 698 -32.33 0.12 27.61
CA ALA A 698 -30.97 -0.41 27.51
C ALA A 698 -30.92 -1.73 26.72
N PHE A 699 -31.93 -2.58 26.90
CA PHE A 699 -32.07 -3.84 26.18
C PHE A 699 -33.34 -3.80 25.33
N GLY A 700 -33.24 -4.34 24.12
CA GLY A 700 -34.37 -4.61 23.25
C GLY A 700 -34.23 -5.99 22.62
N THR A 701 -35.35 -6.59 22.22
CA THR A 701 -35.30 -7.81 21.42
C THR A 701 -36.12 -7.71 20.15
N ASN A 702 -36.01 -8.73 19.31
CA ASN A 702 -37.00 -8.97 18.27
C ASN A 702 -38.41 -9.04 18.90
N PRO A 703 -39.47 -8.62 18.19
CA PRO A 703 -40.82 -8.74 18.70
C PRO A 703 -41.15 -10.18 19.07
N THR A 704 -41.78 -10.39 20.22
CA THR A 704 -42.22 -11.73 20.67
C THR A 704 -43.69 -11.79 21.02
N LYS A 705 -44.34 -10.62 21.17
CA LYS A 705 -45.74 -10.50 21.57
C LYS A 705 -46.47 -9.53 20.66
N ILE A 706 -47.73 -9.82 20.42
CA ILE A 706 -48.68 -8.86 19.86
C ILE A 706 -49.64 -8.49 20.98
N LYS A 707 -49.81 -7.19 21.25
CA LYS A 707 -50.84 -6.72 22.20
C LYS A 707 -51.84 -5.84 21.51
N TYR A 708 -53.04 -5.92 22.05
CA TYR A 708 -54.20 -5.17 21.62
C TYR A 708 -54.16 -3.73 22.16
N ILE A 709 -54.53 -2.73 21.34
CA ILE A 709 -54.57 -1.33 21.78
C ILE A 709 -56.01 -0.88 22.08
N ASN A 710 -56.94 -1.04 21.12
CA ASN A 710 -58.27 -0.43 21.17
C ASN A 710 -59.36 -1.41 20.71
N GLY A 711 -60.17 -1.87 21.66
CA GLY A 711 -61.40 -2.64 21.41
C GLY A 711 -61.87 -3.36 22.67
N PRO A 712 -62.73 -4.40 22.57
CA PRO A 712 -63.50 -4.87 23.72
C PRO A 712 -62.56 -5.30 24.85
N SER A 713 -62.84 -4.81 26.07
CA SER A 713 -62.04 -5.03 27.29
C SER A 713 -61.75 -6.50 27.57
N ASP A 714 -62.60 -7.39 27.04
CA ASP A 714 -62.61 -8.81 27.32
C ASP A 714 -61.93 -9.63 26.22
N ARG A 715 -61.33 -8.99 25.19
CA ARG A 715 -60.69 -9.63 24.02
C ARG A 715 -61.61 -10.48 23.14
N VAL A 716 -62.93 -10.43 23.37
CA VAL A 716 -63.94 -11.14 22.57
C VAL A 716 -64.56 -10.17 21.56
N ILE A 717 -64.33 -10.42 20.28
CA ILE A 717 -65.07 -9.78 19.19
C ILE A 717 -66.43 -10.49 19.12
N THR A 718 -67.50 -9.78 19.48
CA THR A 718 -68.85 -10.32 19.40
C THR A 718 -69.56 -9.74 18.18
N VAL A 719 -69.99 -10.62 17.27
CA VAL A 719 -70.67 -10.24 16.01
C VAL A 719 -71.85 -11.16 15.74
N THR A 720 -72.84 -10.67 15.00
CA THR A 720 -73.82 -11.55 14.34
C THR A 720 -73.28 -11.99 12.99
N SER A 721 -73.53 -13.25 12.59
CA SER A 721 -73.14 -13.76 11.27
C SER A 721 -73.58 -12.79 10.15
N GLY A 722 -72.75 -12.47 9.17
CA GLY A 722 -73.01 -11.46 8.14
C GLY A 722 -72.60 -10.02 8.48
N SER A 723 -72.07 -9.76 9.68
CA SER A 723 -71.61 -8.43 10.13
C SER A 723 -70.11 -8.24 9.87
N ASP A 724 -69.71 -6.97 9.72
CA ASP A 724 -68.30 -6.59 9.59
C ASP A 724 -67.62 -6.56 10.97
N ILE A 725 -66.35 -6.96 11.04
CA ILE A 725 -65.51 -6.73 12.22
C ILE A 725 -65.40 -5.21 12.45
N PRO A 726 -65.40 -4.72 13.71
CA PRO A 726 -65.18 -3.31 13.98
C PRO A 726 -63.91 -2.77 13.31
N ASN A 727 -64.03 -1.68 12.53
CA ASN A 727 -62.95 -1.14 11.68
C ASN A 727 -61.75 -0.52 12.41
N ASN A 728 -61.65 -0.63 13.74
CA ASN A 728 -60.65 0.07 14.56
C ASN A 728 -59.82 -0.89 15.43
N ILE A 729 -59.69 -2.15 15.03
CA ILE A 729 -58.90 -3.11 15.77
C ILE A 729 -57.43 -2.95 15.40
N HIS A 730 -56.66 -2.36 16.33
CA HIS A 730 -55.23 -2.15 16.19
C HIS A 730 -54.44 -3.02 17.15
N CYS A 731 -53.40 -3.65 16.62
CA CYS A 731 -52.43 -4.44 17.35
C CYS A 731 -51.05 -3.75 17.31
N LYS A 732 -50.29 -3.84 18.39
CA LYS A 732 -48.90 -3.40 18.48
C LYS A 732 -47.99 -4.58 18.72
N LEU A 733 -46.77 -4.48 18.22
CA LEU A 733 -45.71 -5.43 18.48
C LEU A 733 -44.97 -5.04 19.76
N TYR A 734 -44.62 -6.03 20.56
CA TYR A 734 -43.83 -5.86 21.76
C TYR A 734 -42.73 -6.92 21.80
N ASP A 735 -41.59 -6.52 22.33
CA ASP A 735 -40.44 -7.38 22.52
C ASP A 735 -40.52 -8.16 23.86
N ASP A 736 -39.48 -8.91 24.20
CA ASP A 736 -39.41 -9.69 25.44
C ASP A 736 -39.42 -8.82 26.70
N TYR A 737 -39.06 -7.54 26.58
CA TYR A 737 -39.04 -6.55 27.65
C TYR A 737 -40.35 -5.76 27.75
N ASP A 738 -41.36 -6.16 26.98
CA ASP A 738 -42.64 -5.45 26.89
C ASP A 738 -42.48 -3.99 26.42
N VAL A 739 -41.41 -3.70 25.68
CA VAL A 739 -41.19 -2.45 24.96
C VAL A 739 -41.88 -2.55 23.60
N GLU A 740 -42.59 -1.49 23.21
CA GLU A 740 -43.25 -1.40 21.92
C GLU A 740 -42.22 -1.38 20.79
N SER A 741 -42.36 -2.30 19.83
CA SER A 741 -41.50 -2.40 18.65
C SER A 741 -42.06 -1.53 17.52
N ASN A 742 -41.22 -0.71 16.90
CA ASN A 742 -41.62 0.13 15.77
C ASN A 742 -41.71 -0.68 14.48
N ILE A 743 -42.72 -0.45 13.67
CA ILE A 743 -42.94 -1.28 12.49
C ILE A 743 -42.31 -0.62 11.25
N PHE A 744 -42.43 0.70 11.12
CA PHE A 744 -41.86 1.47 10.02
C PHE A 744 -41.86 2.98 10.32
N THR A 745 -40.83 3.73 9.90
CA THR A 745 -40.83 5.21 9.90
C THR A 745 -40.23 5.74 8.59
N PHE A 746 -40.96 6.61 7.90
CA PHE A 746 -40.70 7.06 6.51
C PHE A 746 -39.45 7.92 6.29
N GLU A 747 -38.64 8.19 7.32
CA GLU A 747 -37.72 9.32 7.24
C GLU A 747 -36.61 9.11 6.22
N HIS A 748 -36.11 7.89 5.97
CA HIS A 748 -35.07 7.66 4.95
C HIS A 748 -35.11 6.22 4.38
N ILE A 749 -35.05 6.06 3.04
CA ILE A 749 -34.73 4.84 2.22
C ILE A 749 -35.88 4.18 1.41
N ASP A 750 -35.51 3.73 0.20
CA ASP A 750 -36.20 2.84 -0.77
C ASP A 750 -37.22 1.87 -0.14
N LEU A 751 -38.48 1.98 -0.56
CA LEU A 751 -39.58 1.09 -0.16
C LEU A 751 -39.42 -0.28 -0.83
N SER A 752 -38.60 -1.17 -0.25
CA SER A 752 -38.65 -2.59 -0.61
C SER A 752 -39.85 -3.26 0.07
N PHE A 753 -40.61 -4.06 -0.68
CA PHE A 753 -41.77 -4.79 -0.14
C PHE A 753 -41.42 -5.69 1.04
N GLU A 754 -40.19 -6.18 1.11
CA GLU A 754 -39.69 -7.04 2.18
C GLU A 754 -39.63 -6.32 3.54
N ARG A 755 -39.53 -4.99 3.56
CA ARG A 755 -39.46 -4.18 4.78
C ARG A 755 -40.82 -3.89 5.41
N ILE A 756 -41.93 -4.23 4.74
CA ILE A 756 -43.29 -4.08 5.28
C ILE A 756 -43.72 -5.40 5.93
N ILE A 757 -44.36 -5.33 7.09
CA ILE A 757 -44.96 -6.49 7.76
C ILE A 757 -46.35 -6.73 7.17
N PHE A 758 -46.50 -7.79 6.38
CA PHE A 758 -47.78 -8.28 5.88
C PHE A 758 -48.28 -9.40 6.78
N PHE A 759 -49.59 -9.49 6.98
CA PHE A 759 -50.23 -10.56 7.74
C PHE A 759 -51.55 -11.01 7.12
N ASN A 760 -51.92 -12.26 7.36
CA ASN A 760 -53.18 -12.85 6.94
C ASN A 760 -54.04 -13.19 8.16
N ILE A 761 -55.35 -13.06 8.01
CA ILE A 761 -56.35 -13.43 9.01
C ILE A 761 -57.12 -14.65 8.52
N HIS A 762 -57.26 -15.65 9.38
CA HIS A 762 -58.07 -16.83 9.15
C HIS A 762 -58.80 -17.21 10.44
N VAL A 763 -59.70 -18.18 10.37
CA VAL A 763 -60.43 -18.71 11.53
C VAL A 763 -59.92 -20.11 11.85
N ASN A 764 -59.97 -20.48 13.13
CA ASN A 764 -59.59 -21.83 13.55
C ASN A 764 -60.54 -22.93 13.04
N ASP A 765 -61.77 -22.58 12.64
CA ASP A 765 -62.77 -23.50 12.10
C ASP A 765 -63.41 -22.95 10.82
N GLU A 766 -62.70 -23.10 9.71
CA GLU A 766 -63.15 -22.69 8.37
C GLU A 766 -64.38 -23.46 7.87
N SER A 767 -64.75 -24.58 8.52
CA SER A 767 -65.92 -25.37 8.15
C SER A 767 -67.23 -24.79 8.70
N ASN A 768 -67.14 -24.04 9.81
CA ASN A 768 -68.28 -23.40 10.47
C ASN A 768 -68.28 -21.88 10.33
N VAL A 769 -67.17 -21.28 9.91
CA VAL A 769 -67.03 -19.83 9.73
C VAL A 769 -66.29 -19.51 8.44
N TYR A 770 -66.81 -18.55 7.70
CA TYR A 770 -66.26 -18.03 6.46
C TYR A 770 -65.98 -16.53 6.60
N LEU A 771 -64.75 -16.14 6.23
CA LEU A 771 -64.31 -14.75 6.18
C LEU A 771 -64.50 -14.19 4.78
N LYS A 772 -65.36 -13.18 4.63
CA LYS A 772 -65.60 -12.50 3.36
C LYS A 772 -64.97 -11.12 3.35
N GLY A 773 -63.96 -10.91 2.51
CA GLY A 773 -63.26 -9.63 2.36
C GLY A 773 -61.78 -9.82 2.07
N GLN A 774 -60.99 -8.75 2.23
CA GLN A 774 -59.53 -8.81 2.16
C GLN A 774 -58.99 -9.36 3.48
N THR A 775 -58.47 -10.59 3.48
CA THR A 775 -57.91 -11.23 4.69
C THR A 775 -56.44 -10.90 4.93
N VAL A 776 -55.75 -10.42 3.88
CA VAL A 776 -54.35 -10.00 3.94
C VAL A 776 -54.26 -8.49 4.15
N SER A 777 -53.60 -8.07 5.22
CA SER A 777 -53.33 -6.66 5.54
C SER A 777 -51.85 -6.45 5.81
N TYR A 778 -51.49 -5.22 6.17
CA TYR A 778 -50.13 -4.85 6.54
C TYR A 778 -50.14 -4.00 7.80
N CYS A 779 -48.98 -3.95 8.45
CA CYS A 779 -48.75 -3.07 9.58
C CYS A 779 -48.14 -1.76 9.09
N TRP A 780 -48.54 -0.65 9.72
CA TRP A 780 -48.16 0.69 9.32
C TRP A 780 -47.83 1.54 10.56
N ASP A 781 -46.79 2.37 10.46
CA ASP A 781 -46.21 3.15 11.56
C ASP A 781 -45.83 2.29 12.78
N THR A 782 -46.70 2.23 13.78
CA THR A 782 -46.52 1.47 15.02
C THR A 782 -47.59 0.41 15.24
N HIS A 783 -48.53 0.22 14.32
CA HIS A 783 -49.65 -0.69 14.54
C HIS A 783 -50.07 -1.51 13.30
N CYS A 784 -50.57 -2.70 13.57
CA CYS A 784 -51.18 -3.60 12.60
C CYS A 784 -52.70 -3.42 12.66
N THR A 785 -53.32 -2.93 11.58
CA THR A 785 -54.76 -2.71 11.50
C THR A 785 -55.45 -3.88 10.82
N LEU A 786 -56.39 -4.51 11.52
CA LEU A 786 -57.20 -5.56 10.93
C LEU A 786 -58.01 -4.98 9.75
N PRO A 787 -58.02 -5.63 8.58
CA PRO A 787 -58.80 -5.19 7.44
C PRO A 787 -60.31 -5.39 7.73
N ALA A 788 -61.13 -4.65 7.01
CA ALA A 788 -62.59 -4.80 7.09
C ALA A 788 -63.01 -6.16 6.49
N ILE A 789 -63.31 -7.12 7.36
CA ILE A 789 -63.74 -8.48 6.99
C ILE A 789 -65.15 -8.72 7.54
N LYS A 790 -66.00 -9.32 6.72
CA LYS A 790 -67.33 -9.80 7.12
C LYS A 790 -67.25 -11.25 7.58
N ILE A 791 -67.80 -11.54 8.75
CA ILE A 791 -67.77 -12.87 9.37
C ILE A 791 -69.10 -13.56 9.15
N ILE A 792 -69.12 -14.73 8.51
CA ILE A 792 -70.34 -15.51 8.24
C ILE A 792 -70.15 -16.90 8.82
N GLY A 793 -70.92 -17.29 9.82
CA GLY A 793 -70.76 -18.60 10.45
C GLY A 793 -71.92 -19.00 11.34
N ASN A 794 -71.85 -20.23 11.84
CA ASN A 794 -72.80 -20.72 12.85
C ASN A 794 -72.59 -19.99 14.18
N PRO A 795 -73.63 -19.86 15.04
CA PRO A 795 -73.46 -19.34 16.38
C PRO A 795 -72.50 -20.21 17.19
N GLY A 796 -71.58 -19.58 17.92
CA GLY A 796 -70.53 -20.30 18.65
C GLY A 796 -69.33 -19.43 19.03
N GLU A 797 -68.35 -20.07 19.65
CA GLU A 797 -67.06 -19.46 20.01
C GLU A 797 -65.97 -20.00 19.09
N TYR A 798 -65.26 -19.08 18.44
CA TYR A 798 -64.24 -19.31 17.44
C TYR A 798 -63.02 -18.46 17.77
N LYS A 799 -61.94 -18.64 17.01
CA LYS A 799 -60.73 -17.83 17.12
C LYS A 799 -60.34 -17.27 15.77
N LEU A 800 -60.14 -15.97 15.71
CA LEU A 800 -59.47 -15.30 14.60
C LEU A 800 -57.96 -15.41 14.83
N LEU A 801 -57.28 -16.01 13.86
CA LEU A 801 -55.85 -16.27 13.89
C LEU A 801 -55.17 -15.28 12.93
N LEU A 802 -54.34 -14.41 13.48
CA LEU A 802 -53.48 -13.51 12.74
C LEU A 802 -52.13 -14.19 12.54
N ASN A 803 -51.70 -14.37 11.28
CA ASN A 803 -50.41 -14.95 10.92
C ASN A 803 -49.60 -13.98 10.06
N PHE A 804 -48.36 -13.68 10.44
CA PHE A 804 -47.46 -12.90 9.59
C PHE A 804 -47.06 -13.66 8.32
N ILE A 805 -47.10 -12.94 7.19
CA ILE A 805 -46.60 -13.36 5.87
C ILE A 805 -45.14 -12.91 5.73
N THR A 806 -44.85 -11.66 6.11
CA THR A 806 -43.52 -11.08 6.15
C THR A 806 -43.29 -10.43 7.52
N TYR A 807 -42.03 -10.24 7.88
CA TYR A 807 -41.62 -9.73 9.21
C TYR A 807 -41.03 -8.31 9.15
N GLY A 808 -40.99 -7.71 7.95
CA GLY A 808 -40.44 -6.37 7.77
C GLY A 808 -38.96 -6.31 8.11
N ILE A 809 -38.59 -5.37 8.98
CA ILE A 809 -37.21 -5.16 9.46
C ILE A 809 -36.78 -6.13 10.57
N TYR A 810 -37.65 -7.05 10.95
CA TYR A 810 -37.46 -7.99 12.05
C TYR A 810 -37.12 -9.39 11.55
N ASP A 811 -36.39 -10.14 12.37
CA ASP A 811 -36.20 -11.57 12.14
C ASP A 811 -37.53 -12.30 12.34
N LYS A 812 -37.63 -13.52 11.80
CA LYS A 812 -38.82 -14.35 11.97
C LYS A 812 -39.09 -14.63 13.46
N PHE A 813 -40.27 -14.24 13.95
CA PHE A 813 -40.72 -14.49 15.32
C PHE A 813 -42.05 -15.26 15.39
N GLN A 814 -42.54 -15.54 16.60
CA GLN A 814 -43.74 -16.35 16.80
C GLN A 814 -44.99 -15.65 16.22
N ASN A 815 -45.69 -16.35 15.32
CA ASN A 815 -46.70 -15.78 14.44
C ASN A 815 -48.13 -15.80 14.93
N ALA A 816 -48.46 -16.56 15.97
CA ALA A 816 -49.85 -16.85 16.27
C ALA A 816 -50.38 -15.87 17.31
N PHE A 817 -51.19 -14.91 16.85
CA PHE A 817 -52.03 -14.11 17.73
C PHE A 817 -53.49 -14.50 17.52
N GLU A 818 -54.13 -14.88 18.61
CA GLU A 818 -55.51 -15.35 18.61
C GLU A 818 -56.41 -14.26 19.22
N ILE A 819 -57.49 -13.95 18.51
CA ILE A 819 -58.56 -13.10 19.02
C ILE A 819 -59.81 -13.95 19.15
N ASP A 820 -60.41 -13.96 20.34
CA ASP A 820 -61.64 -14.70 20.56
C ASP A 820 -62.78 -14.05 19.77
N LEU A 821 -63.53 -14.88 19.03
CA LEU A 821 -64.62 -14.48 18.16
C LEU A 821 -65.89 -15.20 18.61
N LYS A 822 -66.88 -14.43 19.05
CA LYS A 822 -68.20 -14.96 19.39
C LYS A 822 -69.21 -14.57 18.31
N ILE A 823 -69.78 -15.59 17.65
CA ILE A 823 -70.89 -15.40 16.71
C ILE A 823 -72.18 -15.59 17.50
N GLU A 824 -72.97 -14.53 17.65
CA GLU A 824 -74.25 -14.59 18.36
C GLU A 824 -75.36 -15.20 17.50
N GLU A 825 -76.37 -15.76 18.17
CA GLU A 825 -77.59 -16.19 17.50
C GLU A 825 -78.28 -15.01 16.82
N CYS A 826 -78.76 -15.22 15.60
CA CYS A 826 -79.48 -14.19 14.86
C CYS A 826 -80.84 -13.90 15.51
N ASP A 827 -81.10 -12.65 15.90
CA ASP A 827 -82.42 -12.19 16.33
C ASP A 827 -83.39 -12.17 15.14
N THR A 828 -83.99 -13.33 14.86
CA THR A 828 -84.95 -13.53 13.75
C THR A 828 -86.21 -12.67 13.85
N SER A 829 -86.45 -11.97 14.98
CA SER A 829 -87.53 -10.99 15.09
C SER A 829 -87.24 -9.67 14.37
N LYS A 830 -85.95 -9.36 14.13
CA LYS A 830 -85.47 -8.13 13.48
C LYS A 830 -84.72 -8.37 12.19
N TYR A 831 -84.08 -9.53 12.04
CA TYR A 831 -83.16 -9.84 10.95
C TYR A 831 -83.57 -11.12 10.22
N LEU A 832 -83.15 -11.25 8.95
CA LEU A 832 -83.28 -12.50 8.20
C LEU A 832 -82.03 -13.35 8.36
N TYR A 833 -82.22 -14.67 8.52
CA TYR A 833 -81.14 -15.65 8.67
C TYR A 833 -81.13 -16.66 7.52
N GLN A 834 -80.40 -16.35 6.45
CA GLN A 834 -80.41 -17.11 5.19
C GLN A 834 -78.99 -17.25 4.63
N ASP A 835 -78.74 -18.33 3.87
CA ASP A 835 -77.51 -18.46 3.09
C ASP A 835 -77.67 -17.65 1.80
N ILE A 836 -77.12 -16.44 1.80
CA ILE A 836 -77.18 -15.50 0.69
C ILE A 836 -75.99 -15.63 -0.27
N LEU A 837 -74.97 -16.43 0.09
CA LEU A 837 -73.74 -16.58 -0.69
C LEU A 837 -73.61 -17.95 -1.34
N ASN A 838 -74.52 -18.88 -1.03
CA ASN A 838 -74.46 -20.29 -1.45
C ASN A 838 -73.18 -20.99 -0.99
N ILE A 839 -72.74 -20.69 0.24
CA ILE A 839 -71.53 -21.29 0.86
C ILE A 839 -71.88 -22.29 1.97
N ASN A 840 -73.16 -22.66 2.09
CA ASN A 840 -73.72 -23.51 3.15
C ASN A 840 -73.64 -22.92 4.57
N LEU A 841 -73.38 -21.62 4.70
CA LEU A 841 -73.41 -20.87 5.97
C LEU A 841 -74.41 -19.71 5.86
N LYS A 842 -75.24 -19.55 6.89
CA LYS A 842 -76.30 -18.52 6.90
C LYS A 842 -75.76 -17.21 7.47
N SER A 843 -76.13 -16.09 6.85
CA SER A 843 -75.86 -14.73 7.33
C SER A 843 -77.11 -14.16 8.00
N CYS A 844 -76.91 -13.39 9.08
CA CYS A 844 -77.90 -12.56 9.75
C CYS A 844 -77.79 -11.12 9.20
N TYR A 845 -78.82 -10.63 8.54
CA TYR A 845 -78.79 -9.27 7.96
C TYR A 845 -80.16 -8.63 7.98
N SER A 846 -80.16 -7.29 8.01
CA SER A 846 -81.39 -6.53 7.79
C SER A 846 -81.68 -6.52 6.29
N PRO A 847 -82.93 -6.79 5.87
CA PRO A 847 -83.33 -6.56 4.49
C PRO A 847 -82.92 -5.14 4.05
N LYS A 848 -82.08 -5.05 3.03
CA LYS A 848 -81.60 -3.78 2.48
C LYS A 848 -81.64 -3.87 0.96
N CYS A 849 -82.19 -2.84 0.33
CA CYS A 849 -82.28 -2.75 -1.11
C CYS A 849 -81.44 -1.53 -1.49
N ASP A 850 -80.33 -1.77 -2.21
CA ASP A 850 -79.41 -0.70 -2.62
C ASP A 850 -80.08 0.20 -3.68
N VAL A 851 -81.03 -0.35 -4.43
CA VAL A 851 -81.99 0.38 -5.24
C VAL A 851 -83.24 0.62 -4.39
N SER A 852 -83.71 1.87 -4.32
CA SER A 852 -84.93 2.20 -3.56
C SER A 852 -86.11 1.35 -4.04
N CYS A 853 -86.82 0.71 -3.11
CA CYS A 853 -88.09 0.02 -3.37
C CYS A 853 -89.23 0.99 -3.73
N ASN A 854 -88.93 2.24 -4.06
CA ASN A 854 -89.87 3.34 -4.22
C ASN A 854 -90.86 3.40 -3.05
N SER A 855 -92.10 2.94 -3.28
CA SER A 855 -93.19 2.93 -2.31
C SER A 855 -93.36 1.60 -1.55
N GLY A 856 -92.55 0.59 -1.84
CA GLY A 856 -92.56 -0.74 -1.20
C GLY A 856 -91.60 -0.84 -0.01
N ILE A 857 -91.69 -1.94 0.74
CA ILE A 857 -90.80 -2.26 1.85
C ILE A 857 -89.81 -3.32 1.39
N CYS A 858 -88.52 -3.10 1.64
CA CYS A 858 -87.49 -4.09 1.31
C CYS A 858 -87.70 -5.33 2.20
N ALA A 859 -87.99 -6.47 1.58
CA ALA A 859 -88.32 -7.71 2.30
C ALA A 859 -87.18 -8.73 2.25
N ASN A 860 -86.21 -8.58 1.35
CA ASN A 860 -84.93 -9.29 1.37
C ASN A 860 -83.85 -8.42 0.67
N LEU A 861 -82.59 -8.86 0.60
CA LEU A 861 -81.54 -8.13 -0.13
C LEU A 861 -81.91 -7.90 -1.59
N ASN A 862 -82.14 -6.63 -1.96
CA ASN A 862 -82.62 -6.23 -3.30
C ASN A 862 -83.92 -6.93 -3.75
N VAL A 863 -84.74 -7.40 -2.81
CA VAL A 863 -86.09 -7.94 -3.09
C VAL A 863 -87.11 -7.11 -2.34
N CYS A 864 -87.88 -6.34 -3.08
CA CYS A 864 -88.92 -5.49 -2.49
C CYS A 864 -90.24 -6.26 -2.38
N ASN A 865 -90.93 -6.10 -1.25
CA ASN A 865 -92.32 -6.53 -1.11
C ASN A 865 -93.24 -5.38 -1.51
N CYS A 866 -93.95 -5.58 -2.63
CA CYS A 866 -94.83 -4.59 -3.26
C CYS A 866 -96.31 -4.80 -2.93
N VAL A 867 -96.64 -5.67 -1.98
CA VAL A 867 -98.03 -5.94 -1.57
C VAL A 867 -98.63 -4.64 -1.00
N ASP A 868 -99.78 -4.23 -1.56
CA ASP A 868 -100.55 -3.00 -1.31
C ASP A 868 -100.14 -1.68 -2.03
N LYS A 869 -99.39 -1.72 -3.15
CA LYS A 869 -99.06 -0.52 -3.97
C LYS A 869 -99.34 -0.70 -5.48
N ARG A 870 -99.42 0.41 -6.23
CA ARG A 870 -99.81 0.48 -7.67
C ARG A 870 -98.74 -0.03 -8.67
N TYR A 871 -97.64 -0.63 -8.20
CA TYR A 871 -96.46 -1.02 -9.00
C TYR A 871 -96.04 -2.48 -8.71
N LYS A 872 -95.59 -3.21 -9.73
CA LYS A 872 -94.99 -4.56 -9.69
C LYS A 872 -93.46 -4.50 -9.93
N GLY A 873 -92.78 -5.64 -10.01
CA GLY A 873 -91.35 -5.75 -10.30
C GLY A 873 -90.44 -5.88 -9.09
N ILE A 874 -89.19 -6.32 -9.32
CA ILE A 874 -88.20 -6.66 -8.27
C ILE A 874 -87.91 -5.45 -7.35
N TYR A 875 -88.09 -4.22 -7.85
CA TYR A 875 -87.87 -2.96 -7.13
C TYR A 875 -89.14 -2.12 -6.89
N CYS A 876 -90.34 -2.68 -7.08
CA CYS A 876 -91.63 -1.96 -7.04
C CYS A 876 -91.66 -0.68 -7.89
N ASN A 877 -91.03 -0.72 -9.06
CA ASN A 877 -90.89 0.39 -10.00
C ASN A 877 -91.51 0.11 -11.37
N GLU A 878 -92.11 -1.07 -11.57
CA GLU A 878 -92.78 -1.43 -12.82
C GLU A 878 -94.28 -1.12 -12.68
N TYR A 879 -94.88 -0.44 -13.65
CA TYR A 879 -96.33 -0.34 -13.73
C TYR A 879 -96.92 -1.70 -14.19
N TYR A 880 -98.21 -1.94 -13.93
CA TYR A 880 -98.92 -3.05 -14.58
C TYR A 880 -98.80 -2.92 -16.12
N GLU A 881 -98.56 -4.03 -16.82
CA GLU A 881 -98.42 -4.04 -18.28
C GLU A 881 -99.71 -3.56 -18.96
N LEU A 882 -99.58 -2.55 -19.83
CA LEU A 882 -100.57 -2.19 -20.84
C LEU A 882 -100.39 -3.10 -22.07
N GLU A 883 -101.49 -3.54 -22.68
CA GLU A 883 -101.47 -4.37 -23.89
C GLU A 883 -100.69 -3.71 -25.04
N ARG A 884 -99.69 -4.44 -25.54
CA ARG A 884 -98.80 -4.05 -26.64
C ARG A 884 -99.56 -4.01 -27.97
N LEU A 885 -99.81 -2.83 -28.51
CA LEU A 885 -100.30 -2.66 -29.88
C LEU A 885 -99.18 -3.01 -30.89
N ASN A 886 -99.17 -4.25 -31.39
CA ASN A 886 -98.22 -4.79 -32.41
C ASN A 886 -98.01 -3.90 -33.65
N LYS A 887 -98.87 -2.91 -33.91
CA LYS A 887 -98.73 -1.96 -35.02
C LYS A 887 -97.62 -0.92 -34.81
N PHE A 888 -97.28 -0.56 -33.57
CA PHE A 888 -96.27 0.46 -33.29
C PHE A 888 -94.83 -0.07 -33.46
N ASP A 889 -94.61 -1.36 -33.19
CA ASP A 889 -93.30 -2.02 -33.39
C ASP A 889 -92.94 -2.22 -34.86
N ILE A 890 -93.95 -2.43 -35.72
CA ILE A 890 -93.75 -2.52 -37.17
C ILE A 890 -93.36 -1.15 -37.73
N ILE A 891 -94.03 -0.08 -37.31
CA ILE A 891 -93.71 1.29 -37.73
C ILE A 891 -92.30 1.68 -37.25
N SER A 892 -91.94 1.36 -36.01
CA SER A 892 -90.61 1.64 -35.43
C SER A 892 -89.48 0.87 -36.15
N LYS A 893 -89.72 -0.40 -36.54
CA LYS A 893 -88.76 -1.18 -37.34
C LYS A 893 -88.55 -0.61 -38.75
N ILE A 894 -89.61 -0.13 -39.40
CA ILE A 894 -89.50 0.49 -40.73
C ILE A 894 -88.70 1.80 -40.64
N ILE A 895 -88.98 2.65 -39.63
CA ILE A 895 -88.23 3.91 -39.42
C ILE A 895 -86.75 3.62 -39.12
N ALA A 896 -86.45 2.60 -38.30
CA ALA A 896 -85.08 2.22 -37.99
C ALA A 896 -84.31 1.69 -39.22
N ILE A 897 -84.94 0.88 -40.08
CA ILE A 897 -84.31 0.40 -41.32
C ILE A 897 -84.03 1.57 -42.29
N VAL A 898 -84.97 2.52 -42.43
CA VAL A 898 -84.78 3.71 -43.27
C VAL A 898 -83.63 4.57 -42.75
N LEU A 899 -83.51 4.77 -41.43
CA LEU A 899 -82.41 5.52 -40.82
C LEU A 899 -81.06 4.81 -40.95
N ILE A 900 -81.00 3.49 -40.80
CA ILE A 900 -79.76 2.72 -40.98
C ILE A 900 -79.27 2.80 -42.43
N VAL A 901 -80.18 2.67 -43.41
CA VAL A 901 -79.84 2.83 -44.83
C VAL A 901 -79.37 4.27 -45.13
N ALA A 902 -80.03 5.28 -44.56
CA ALA A 902 -79.62 6.68 -44.71
C ALA A 902 -78.22 6.93 -44.12
N VAL A 903 -77.89 6.36 -42.96
CA VAL A 903 -76.56 6.46 -42.34
C VAL A 903 -75.50 5.76 -43.18
N ILE A 904 -75.79 4.59 -43.75
CA ILE A 904 -74.85 3.89 -44.64
C ILE A 904 -74.61 4.71 -45.91
N ILE A 905 -75.64 5.30 -46.51
CA ILE A 905 -75.50 6.17 -47.69
C ILE A 905 -74.69 7.42 -47.35
N ILE A 906 -74.95 8.09 -46.23
CA ILE A 906 -74.18 9.26 -45.78
C ILE A 906 -72.73 8.87 -45.50
N THR A 907 -72.48 7.71 -44.89
CA THR A 907 -71.12 7.23 -44.61
C THR A 907 -70.36 6.89 -45.89
N ILE A 908 -71.02 6.24 -46.87
CA ILE A 908 -70.45 5.97 -48.19
C ILE A 908 -70.20 7.27 -48.96
N ALA A 909 -71.10 8.26 -48.89
CA ALA A 909 -70.94 9.57 -49.50
C ALA A 909 -69.76 10.34 -48.86
N VAL A 910 -69.64 10.33 -47.53
CA VAL A 910 -68.50 10.92 -46.80
C VAL A 910 -67.19 10.23 -47.17
N ILE A 911 -67.16 8.91 -47.38
CA ILE A 911 -65.97 8.17 -47.81
C ILE A 911 -65.62 8.46 -49.28
N LEU A 912 -66.60 8.53 -50.19
CA LEU A 912 -66.37 8.79 -51.61
C LEU A 912 -66.00 10.25 -51.92
N TYR A 913 -66.46 11.21 -51.12
CA TYR A 913 -66.16 12.64 -51.28
C TYR A 913 -65.09 13.17 -50.31
N ARG A 914 -64.43 12.31 -49.52
CA ARG A 914 -63.39 12.70 -48.54
C ARG A 914 -62.21 13.49 -49.12
N ASN A 915 -61.94 13.38 -50.42
CA ASN A 915 -60.83 14.04 -51.11
C ASN A 915 -61.26 15.18 -52.06
N ASN A 916 -62.52 15.62 -52.03
CA ASN A 916 -63.03 16.82 -52.71
C ASN A 916 -63.95 17.55 -51.74
N PRO A 917 -63.49 18.64 -51.08
CA PRO A 917 -64.24 19.31 -50.02
C PRO A 917 -65.61 19.82 -50.48
#